data_AF-A0A1G3GHB3-F1
#
_entry.id   AF-A0A1G3GHB3-F1
#
_cell.length_a   1.000
_cell.length_b   1.000
_cell.length_c   1.000
_cell.angle_alpha   90.00
_cell.angle_beta   90.00
_cell.angle_gamma   90.00
#
_symmetry.space_group_name_H-M   'P 1'
#
loop_
_entity.id
_entity.type
_entity.pdbx_description
1 polymer ?
#
loop_
_entity_poly.entity_id
_entity_poly.type
_entity_poly.pdbx_seq_one_letter_code
_entity_poly.pdbx_strand_id
1 'polypeptide(L)'
;MTAQETLAIRDLAGAVASGMTFGRLMARGVDVDRLILRETDVQPLEAALQKTRAIGDLRWGATICRRLVRLTGSPAHCLDLARSLVWSMDFHGADEALRQTVEADFTANVRTVVDCQIALGLRDEPRARQAIEALSRAGEEVAPWQARLIAALMSWGKQAEARHAFEAAIAAHGMTASLATIDVRLMLMDEGPKAALQRLDELSHLLPPATEVYRALKLSLLNERGRHNEALDLALLWLDDMPLAVSIYGHAMHAAQHCDRVIELGDVLSGINARYPAVPELLETLCNYAIDQGDTATAAELLEAVRERSSWTWMIMQFGAACQTPNDTDVEAFLQMLEADGIRFPGPYILYALFNYYFHADEAGLRRAQRAVDRLIPAGMDDSGLIALHLRLLIALDRDAEAKAFFDRLPRGVTRTAVLAPFGLYFLVREGRDSEAMAGWTRYLAETSHMALNARSSYPEEINLRYAGSADDILAFITVFNGIEYLEWFLDYYRKLGVAHFFFCDNGSNDGTFEFLQSQPDVSLFRNSGSFAASACGVFWVNHLMRRFGVGHWCLHLDMDEALVFPGLDQGRSLREFTQYLDSSGFAATSGCMIDIYPDALDDDTATNAFEASRYIDTDYVWMRNELPPYHFVKGGVRGRLTGRSLLMTKAPLVKMRADTAYIANNHQHTHLPIADVTVALLHYKFIGAFRDRVAEAVDRQEHFQGARFYRVLQASFGQKNTVRKLTSDSSKRYSTTSDLINFGLMRTSDSWTGIVR
;
A
#
# COMPACT_ATOMS: atom_id res chain seq x y z
N MET A 1 6.40 35.39 12.26
CA MET A 1 7.36 34.79 13.22
C MET A 1 8.00 35.88 14.05
N THR A 2 7.45 36.15 15.23
CA THR A 2 8.07 36.98 16.27
C THR A 2 8.97 36.10 17.15
N ALA A 3 10.00 36.71 17.73
CA ALA A 3 11.08 36.07 18.48
C ALA A 3 10.62 34.96 19.46
N GLN A 4 11.31 33.81 19.42
CA GLN A 4 11.22 32.75 20.43
C GLN A 4 11.56 33.33 21.81
N GLU A 5 10.56 33.70 22.60
CA GLU A 5 10.72 33.78 24.05
C GLU A 5 11.02 32.36 24.54
N THR A 6 12.28 32.11 24.86
CA THR A 6 12.68 30.85 25.52
C THR A 6 11.94 30.80 26.85
N LEU A 7 10.99 29.87 27.01
CA LEU A 7 10.26 29.75 28.27
C LEU A 7 11.26 29.47 29.40
N ALA A 8 11.26 30.33 30.42
CA ALA A 8 12.14 30.20 31.58
C ALA A 8 11.66 29.09 32.56
N ILE A 9 11.37 27.89 32.05
CA ILE A 9 11.06 26.72 32.86
C ILE A 9 12.37 26.08 33.31
N ARG A 10 12.60 26.03 34.63
CA ARG A 10 13.87 25.57 35.23
C ARG A 10 13.77 24.21 35.93
N ASP A 11 12.57 23.76 36.26
CA ASP A 11 12.28 22.53 37.00
C ASP A 11 10.98 21.86 36.50
N LEU A 12 10.71 20.63 36.96
CA LEU A 12 9.54 19.87 36.55
C LEU A 12 8.24 20.48 37.09
N ALA A 13 8.26 21.02 38.31
CA ALA A 13 7.10 21.69 38.90
C ALA A 13 6.63 22.87 38.03
N GLY A 14 7.55 23.73 37.57
CA GLY A 14 7.27 24.82 36.64
C GLY A 14 6.74 24.32 35.29
N ALA A 15 7.28 23.20 34.79
CA ALA A 15 6.79 22.56 33.56
C ALA A 15 5.34 22.07 33.70
N VAL A 16 4.99 21.45 34.82
CA VAL A 16 3.62 21.01 35.11
C VAL A 16 2.69 22.21 35.24
N ALA A 17 3.07 23.20 36.06
CA ALA A 17 2.30 24.41 36.35
C ALA A 17 2.04 25.30 35.12
N SER A 18 2.90 25.23 34.10
CA SER A 18 2.71 25.95 32.83
C SER A 18 1.42 25.60 32.08
N GLY A 19 0.79 24.45 32.42
CA GLY A 19 -0.36 23.92 31.69
C GLY A 19 -0.03 23.35 30.29
N MET A 20 1.18 23.57 29.77
CA MET A 20 1.59 23.08 28.44
C MET A 20 1.92 21.59 28.47
N THR A 21 1.57 20.86 27.41
CA THR A 21 2.02 19.46 27.25
C THR A 21 3.54 19.41 27.11
N PHE A 22 4.13 18.25 27.40
CA PHE A 22 5.58 18.07 27.27
C PHE A 22 6.07 18.18 25.82
N GLY A 23 5.26 17.74 24.86
CA GLY A 23 5.56 17.97 23.44
C GLY A 23 5.61 19.46 23.07
N ARG A 24 4.70 20.28 23.61
CA ARG A 24 4.72 21.74 23.42
C ARG A 24 5.89 22.42 24.11
N LEU A 25 6.28 21.95 25.29
CA LEU A 25 7.47 22.43 25.99
C LEU A 25 8.75 22.14 25.19
N MET A 26 8.89 20.92 24.65
CA MET A 26 10.01 20.56 23.77
C MET A 26 10.07 21.43 22.51
N ALA A 27 8.92 21.69 21.88
CA ALA A 27 8.85 22.55 20.70
C ALA A 27 9.35 23.99 20.99
N ARG A 28 9.34 24.41 22.26
CA ARG A 28 9.84 25.71 22.73
C ARG A 28 11.23 25.65 23.38
N GLY A 29 11.98 24.56 23.15
CA GLY A 29 13.36 24.40 23.59
C GLY A 29 13.55 23.95 25.04
N VAL A 30 12.50 23.49 25.72
CA VAL A 30 12.62 22.93 27.08
C VAL A 30 13.04 21.46 27.01
N ASP A 31 14.13 21.13 27.70
CA ASP A 31 14.65 19.76 27.80
C ASP A 31 13.86 18.96 28.87
N VAL A 32 12.71 18.42 28.47
CA VAL A 32 11.77 17.71 29.36
C VAL A 32 12.39 16.43 29.94
N ASP A 33 13.18 15.69 29.14
CA ASP A 33 13.90 14.51 29.62
C ASP A 33 14.79 14.86 30.81
N ARG A 34 15.57 15.94 30.71
CA ARG A 34 16.43 16.40 31.79
C ARG A 34 15.66 16.88 33.01
N LEU A 35 14.50 17.52 32.83
CA LEU A 35 13.65 17.93 33.96
C LEU A 35 13.16 16.70 34.74
N ILE A 36 12.65 15.68 34.05
CA ILE A 36 12.17 14.44 34.68
C ILE A 36 13.31 13.68 35.35
N LEU A 37 14.45 13.51 34.67
CA LEU A 37 15.57 12.72 35.20
C LEU A 37 16.27 13.36 36.40
N ARG A 38 16.24 14.69 36.51
CA ARG A 38 16.82 15.42 37.64
C ARG A 38 15.87 15.60 38.81
N GLU A 39 14.57 15.53 38.57
CA GLU A 39 13.58 15.68 39.64
C GLU A 39 13.78 14.59 40.70
N THR A 40 13.79 15.01 41.96
CA THR A 40 13.95 14.14 43.13
C THR A 40 12.71 14.12 44.02
N ASP A 41 11.83 15.11 43.89
CA ASP A 41 10.54 15.12 44.58
C ASP A 41 9.52 14.26 43.83
N VAL A 42 8.76 13.47 44.60
CA VAL A 42 7.72 12.57 44.10
C VAL A 42 6.50 13.36 43.62
N GLN A 43 6.12 14.44 44.31
CA GLN A 43 4.87 15.16 43.99
C GLN A 43 4.86 15.76 42.57
N PRO A 44 5.92 16.46 42.09
CA PRO A 44 5.95 16.95 40.72
C PRO A 44 5.94 15.84 39.67
N LEU A 45 6.56 14.69 39.97
CA LEU A 45 6.57 13.52 39.09
C LEU A 45 5.19 12.87 38.98
N GLU A 46 4.47 12.70 40.08
CA GLU A 46 3.10 12.17 40.07
C GLU A 46 2.15 13.11 39.31
N ALA A 47 2.26 14.42 39.54
CA ALA A 47 1.48 15.42 38.80
C ALA A 47 1.81 15.41 37.30
N ALA A 48 3.09 15.25 36.94
CA ALA A 48 3.51 15.07 35.56
C ALA A 48 2.93 13.79 34.93
N LEU A 49 2.92 12.66 35.67
CA LEU A 49 2.36 11.40 35.19
C LEU A 49 0.85 11.48 34.94
N GLN A 50 0.11 12.13 35.83
CA GLN A 50 -1.33 12.36 35.62
C GLN A 50 -1.59 13.17 34.35
N LYS A 51 -0.78 14.22 34.13
CA LYS A 51 -0.87 15.08 32.94
C LYS A 51 -0.57 14.32 31.65
N THR A 52 0.44 13.45 31.62
CA THR A 52 0.77 12.66 30.42
C THR A 52 -0.26 11.58 30.13
N ARG A 53 -0.83 10.95 31.17
CA ARG A 53 -1.93 9.98 31.03
C ARG A 53 -3.19 10.60 30.43
N ALA A 54 -3.53 11.84 30.81
CA ALA A 54 -4.71 12.53 30.32
C ALA A 54 -4.69 12.78 28.79
N ILE A 55 -3.51 12.75 28.17
CA ILE A 55 -3.33 12.97 26.72
C ILE A 55 -2.79 11.72 26.00
N GLY A 56 -2.66 10.59 26.70
CA GLY A 56 -2.18 9.33 26.13
C GLY A 56 -0.71 9.35 25.67
N ASP A 57 0.14 10.22 26.22
CA ASP A 57 1.55 10.27 25.81
C ASP A 57 2.36 9.15 26.48
N LEU A 58 2.55 8.06 25.73
CA LEU A 58 3.22 6.85 26.20
C LEU A 58 4.71 7.05 26.49
N ARG A 59 5.40 7.94 25.75
CA ARG A 59 6.84 8.19 25.94
C ARG A 59 7.09 8.70 27.35
N TRP A 60 6.42 9.80 27.67
CA TRP A 60 6.64 10.48 28.95
C TRP A 60 6.04 9.69 30.10
N GLY A 61 4.91 9.02 29.90
CA GLY A 61 4.33 8.11 30.90
C GLY A 61 5.34 7.06 31.36
N ALA A 62 6.02 6.39 30.42
CA ALA A 62 7.04 5.38 30.76
C ALA A 62 8.27 6.00 31.45
N THR A 63 8.79 7.12 30.95
CA THR A 63 9.98 7.79 31.52
C THR A 63 9.74 8.25 32.96
N ILE A 64 8.58 8.86 33.24
CA ILE A 64 8.21 9.32 34.58
C ILE A 64 8.02 8.13 35.52
N CYS A 65 7.31 7.08 35.10
CA CYS A 65 7.15 5.88 35.92
C CYS A 65 8.50 5.24 36.27
N ARG A 66 9.44 5.13 35.33
CA ARG A 66 10.80 4.61 35.61
C ARG A 66 11.52 5.47 36.65
N ARG A 67 11.37 6.80 36.59
CA ARG A 67 11.96 7.71 37.58
C ARG A 67 11.34 7.53 38.97
N LEU A 68 10.01 7.48 39.05
CA LEU A 68 9.28 7.23 40.30
C LEU A 68 9.67 5.91 40.96
N VAL A 69 9.79 4.83 40.18
CA VAL A 69 10.26 3.53 40.67
C VAL A 69 11.69 3.62 41.23
N ARG A 70 12.62 4.29 40.54
CA ARG A 70 14.00 4.46 41.03
C ARG A 70 14.10 5.25 42.33
N LEU A 71 13.22 6.24 42.54
CA LEU A 71 13.24 7.09 43.74
C LEU A 71 12.57 6.41 44.94
N THR A 72 11.47 5.72 44.70
CA THR A 72 10.59 5.25 45.79
C THR A 72 10.69 3.74 46.03
N GLY A 73 10.95 2.95 44.98
CA GLY A 73 10.83 1.50 45.02
C GLY A 73 9.44 0.99 45.42
N SER A 74 8.40 1.85 45.38
CA SER A 74 7.09 1.49 45.92
C SER A 74 6.38 0.51 44.99
N PRO A 75 5.66 -0.50 45.53
CA PRO A 75 4.85 -1.40 44.71
C PRO A 75 3.87 -0.66 43.80
N ALA A 76 3.35 0.50 44.24
CA ALA A 76 2.35 1.26 43.50
C ALA A 76 2.94 1.88 42.23
N HIS A 77 4.16 2.44 42.34
CA HIS A 77 4.87 2.96 41.17
C HIS A 77 5.35 1.85 40.24
N CYS A 78 5.69 0.68 40.76
CA CYS A 78 6.02 -0.49 39.95
C CYS A 78 4.81 -0.98 39.14
N LEU A 79 3.62 -1.02 39.74
CA LEU A 79 2.38 -1.34 39.04
C LEU A 79 2.05 -0.29 37.96
N ASP A 80 2.24 0.99 38.27
CA ASP A 80 2.04 2.08 37.32
C ASP A 80 3.04 2.04 36.16
N LEU A 81 4.28 1.63 36.41
CA LEU A 81 5.27 1.35 35.36
C LEU A 81 4.84 0.17 34.50
N ALA A 82 4.42 -0.94 35.10
CA ALA A 82 3.96 -2.11 34.38
C ALA A 82 2.80 -1.76 33.42
N ARG A 83 1.81 -0.99 33.90
CA ARG A 83 0.69 -0.49 33.08
C ARG A 83 1.15 0.37 31.89
N SER A 84 2.03 1.34 32.15
CA SER A 84 2.57 2.20 31.10
C SER A 84 3.33 1.39 30.03
N LEU A 85 4.10 0.38 30.45
CA LEU A 85 4.87 -0.48 29.55
C LEU A 85 3.99 -1.45 28.76
N VAL A 86 2.88 -1.94 29.32
CA VAL A 86 1.88 -2.71 28.57
C VAL A 86 1.31 -1.87 27.42
N TRP A 87 0.96 -0.60 27.67
CA TRP A 87 0.43 0.27 26.62
C TRP A 87 1.46 0.61 25.54
N SER A 88 2.75 0.65 25.87
CA SER A 88 3.83 0.81 24.89
C SER A 88 4.30 -0.51 24.26
N MET A 89 3.62 -1.63 24.53
CA MET A 89 3.95 -2.98 24.07
C MET A 89 5.33 -3.51 24.53
N ASP A 90 5.87 -2.98 25.64
CA ASP A 90 7.10 -3.49 26.27
C ASP A 90 6.77 -4.52 27.35
N PHE A 91 6.26 -5.67 26.93
CA PHE A 91 5.72 -6.69 27.86
C PHE A 91 6.78 -7.33 28.75
N HIS A 92 8.04 -7.44 28.30
CA HIS A 92 9.14 -7.93 29.13
C HIS A 92 9.49 -6.94 30.25
N GLY A 93 9.60 -5.65 29.93
CA GLY A 93 9.80 -4.62 30.95
C GLY A 93 8.60 -4.51 31.90
N ALA A 94 7.37 -4.67 31.38
CA ALA A 94 6.17 -4.70 32.19
C ALA A 94 6.16 -5.89 33.17
N ASP A 95 6.59 -7.08 32.73
CA ASP A 95 6.71 -8.26 33.58
C ASP A 95 7.74 -8.06 34.70
N GLU A 96 8.90 -7.50 34.38
CA GLU A 96 9.92 -7.16 35.37
C GLU A 96 9.38 -6.19 36.44
N ALA A 97 8.69 -5.13 36.01
CA ALA A 97 8.08 -4.16 36.91
C ALA A 97 6.98 -4.81 37.77
N LEU A 98 6.13 -5.67 37.19
CA LEU A 98 5.04 -6.32 37.91
C LEU A 98 5.56 -7.31 38.98
N ARG A 99 6.67 -8.00 38.76
CA ARG A 99 7.28 -8.91 39.76
C ARG A 99 7.72 -8.21 41.04
N GLN A 100 7.92 -6.89 41.00
CA GLN A 100 8.23 -6.08 42.18
C GLN A 100 6.98 -5.71 43.00
N THR A 101 5.81 -6.24 42.64
CA THR A 101 4.52 -6.00 43.31
C THR A 101 3.99 -7.29 43.94
N VAL A 102 3.48 -7.22 45.18
CA VAL A 102 2.84 -8.36 45.87
C VAL A 102 1.32 -8.17 45.87
N GLU A 103 0.54 -9.25 45.79
CA GLU A 103 -0.95 -9.18 45.74
C GLU A 103 -1.57 -8.46 46.94
N ALA A 104 -0.93 -8.53 48.12
CA ALA A 104 -1.40 -7.85 49.33
C ALA A 104 -1.36 -6.31 49.23
N ASP A 105 -0.63 -5.76 48.26
CA ASP A 105 -0.39 -4.32 48.12
C ASP A 105 -1.52 -3.60 47.35
N PHE A 106 -2.43 -4.34 46.68
CA PHE A 106 -3.44 -3.77 45.79
C PHE A 106 -4.79 -4.49 45.87
N THR A 107 -5.83 -3.89 45.30
CA THR A 107 -7.02 -4.68 44.93
C THR A 107 -6.59 -5.76 43.94
N ALA A 108 -6.85 -7.03 44.26
CA ALA A 108 -6.41 -8.18 43.49
C ALA A 108 -6.71 -8.03 41.97
N ASN A 109 -7.80 -7.35 41.62
CA ASN A 109 -8.29 -7.22 40.25
C ASN A 109 -7.36 -6.37 39.37
N VAL A 110 -6.80 -5.25 39.86
CA VAL A 110 -5.98 -4.35 39.02
C VAL A 110 -4.66 -5.01 38.64
N ARG A 111 -3.98 -5.64 39.61
CA ARG A 111 -2.72 -6.35 39.36
C ARG A 111 -2.95 -7.53 38.39
N THR A 112 -4.03 -8.28 38.59
CA THR A 112 -4.37 -9.44 37.75
C THR A 112 -4.73 -9.04 36.32
N VAL A 113 -5.41 -7.90 36.13
CA VAL A 113 -5.67 -7.32 34.80
C VAL A 113 -4.37 -7.04 34.04
N VAL A 114 -3.39 -6.43 34.71
CA VAL A 114 -2.08 -6.13 34.12
C VAL A 114 -1.31 -7.42 33.83
N ASP A 115 -1.35 -8.38 34.77
CA ASP A 115 -0.74 -9.70 34.59
C ASP A 115 -1.29 -10.44 33.38
N CYS A 116 -2.62 -10.43 33.20
CA CYS A 116 -3.28 -11.01 32.05
C CYS A 116 -2.83 -10.34 30.74
N GLN A 117 -2.72 -9.00 30.71
CA GLN A 117 -2.25 -8.28 29.52
C GLN A 117 -0.79 -8.59 29.19
N ILE A 118 0.07 -8.69 30.21
CA ILE A 118 1.46 -9.10 30.06
C ILE A 118 1.53 -10.53 29.52
N ALA A 119 0.77 -11.47 30.09
CA ALA A 119 0.74 -12.85 29.65
C ALA A 119 0.32 -12.97 28.17
N LEU A 120 -0.71 -12.25 27.75
CA LEU A 120 -1.11 -12.18 26.34
C LEU A 120 0.00 -11.57 25.47
N GLY A 121 0.62 -10.48 25.89
CA GLY A 121 1.71 -9.86 25.13
C GLY A 121 2.98 -10.71 25.01
N LEU A 122 3.29 -11.48 26.05
CA LEU A 122 4.40 -12.45 26.08
C LEU A 122 4.06 -13.78 25.41
N ARG A 123 2.80 -13.97 25.02
CA ARG A 123 2.28 -15.21 24.41
C ARG A 123 2.33 -16.41 25.35
N ASP A 124 2.14 -16.15 26.64
CA ASP A 124 2.06 -17.13 27.73
C ASP A 124 0.58 -17.51 27.97
N GLU A 125 0.11 -18.49 27.19
CA GLU A 125 -1.27 -18.98 27.28
C GLU A 125 -1.63 -19.51 28.69
N PRO A 126 -0.83 -20.39 29.33
CA PRO A 126 -1.16 -20.88 30.68
C PRO A 126 -1.32 -19.75 31.70
N ARG A 127 -0.40 -18.78 31.71
CA ARG A 127 -0.48 -17.63 32.62
C ARG A 127 -1.70 -16.76 32.35
N ALA A 128 -2.04 -16.54 31.07
CA ALA A 128 -3.23 -15.79 30.70
C ALA A 128 -4.51 -16.50 31.21
N ARG A 129 -4.62 -17.83 31.03
CA ARG A 129 -5.75 -18.61 31.54
C ARG A 129 -5.86 -18.53 33.07
N GLN A 130 -4.74 -18.64 33.78
CA GLN A 130 -4.69 -18.52 35.23
C GLN A 130 -5.15 -17.13 35.71
N ALA A 131 -4.70 -16.07 35.04
CA ALA A 131 -5.12 -14.71 35.35
C ALA A 131 -6.62 -14.49 35.11
N ILE A 132 -7.17 -15.04 34.01
CA ILE A 132 -8.61 -15.00 33.73
C ILE A 132 -9.43 -15.73 34.80
N GLU A 133 -8.96 -16.90 35.26
CA GLU A 133 -9.61 -17.64 36.34
C GLU A 133 -9.56 -16.88 37.67
N ALA A 134 -8.45 -16.19 37.96
CA ALA A 134 -8.34 -15.33 39.13
C ALA A 134 -9.32 -14.14 39.07
N LEU A 135 -9.48 -13.50 37.90
CA LEU A 135 -10.50 -12.46 37.68
C LEU A 135 -11.91 -13.00 37.88
N SER A 136 -12.20 -14.21 37.38
CA SER A 136 -13.49 -14.88 37.59
C SER A 136 -13.80 -15.08 39.07
N ARG A 137 -12.83 -15.59 39.84
CA ARG A 137 -12.98 -15.79 41.29
C ARG A 137 -13.20 -14.48 42.04
N ALA A 138 -12.70 -13.36 41.51
CA ALA A 138 -12.89 -12.04 42.07
C ALA A 138 -14.20 -11.35 41.64
N GLY A 139 -15.06 -12.04 40.87
CA GLY A 139 -16.37 -11.54 40.45
C GLY A 139 -16.35 -10.60 39.23
N GLU A 140 -15.23 -10.53 38.51
CA GLU A 140 -15.11 -9.72 37.28
C GLU A 140 -15.79 -10.42 36.09
N GLU A 141 -16.24 -9.62 35.11
CA GLU A 141 -16.76 -10.16 33.85
C GLU A 141 -15.60 -10.73 33.01
N VAL A 142 -15.61 -12.06 32.81
CA VAL A 142 -14.48 -12.76 32.15
C VAL A 142 -14.67 -13.00 30.65
N ALA A 143 -15.89 -12.89 30.11
CA ALA A 143 -16.13 -13.10 28.68
C ALA A 143 -15.30 -12.17 27.78
N PRO A 144 -15.10 -10.87 28.09
CA PRO A 144 -14.20 -10.01 27.32
C PRO A 144 -12.73 -10.47 27.37
N TRP A 145 -12.27 -11.00 28.50
CA TRP A 145 -10.90 -11.50 28.64
C TRP A 145 -10.67 -12.83 27.92
N GLN A 146 -11.64 -13.73 27.96
CA GLN A 146 -11.63 -14.94 27.14
C GLN A 146 -11.63 -14.60 25.65
N ALA A 147 -12.44 -13.62 25.22
CA ALA A 147 -12.42 -13.14 23.84
C ALA A 147 -11.05 -12.60 23.42
N ARG A 148 -10.36 -11.84 24.30
CA ARG A 148 -8.98 -11.37 24.05
C ARG A 148 -7.98 -12.52 23.96
N LEU A 149 -8.09 -13.53 24.82
CA LEU A 149 -7.25 -14.74 24.73
C LEU A 149 -7.47 -15.47 23.41
N ILE A 150 -8.73 -15.67 23.00
CA ILE A 150 -9.05 -16.34 21.73
C ILE A 150 -8.48 -15.54 20.55
N ALA A 151 -8.63 -14.21 20.55
CA ALA A 151 -8.02 -13.34 19.55
C ALA A 151 -6.49 -13.48 19.49
N ALA A 152 -5.83 -13.54 20.64
CA ALA A 152 -4.39 -13.72 20.69
C ALA A 152 -3.96 -15.12 20.20
N LEU A 153 -4.70 -16.17 20.53
CA LEU A 153 -4.44 -17.52 20.01
C LEU A 153 -4.52 -17.55 18.48
N MET A 154 -5.50 -16.87 17.87
CA MET A 154 -5.58 -16.72 16.41
C MET A 154 -4.33 -16.01 15.85
N SER A 155 -3.92 -14.88 16.46
CA SER A 155 -2.76 -14.13 15.98
C SER A 155 -1.42 -14.86 16.18
N TRP A 156 -1.35 -15.81 17.11
CA TRP A 156 -0.19 -16.69 17.31
C TRP A 156 -0.21 -17.93 16.39
N GLY A 157 -1.24 -18.09 15.55
CA GLY A 157 -1.41 -19.24 14.67
C GLY A 157 -1.91 -20.51 15.38
N LYS A 158 -2.44 -20.40 16.60
CA LYS A 158 -3.01 -21.50 17.40
C LYS A 158 -4.51 -21.65 17.17
N GLN A 159 -4.88 -21.96 15.92
CA GLN A 159 -6.28 -21.95 15.46
C GLN A 159 -7.16 -22.99 16.17
N ALA A 160 -6.62 -24.19 16.44
CA ALA A 160 -7.37 -25.26 17.10
C ALA A 160 -7.68 -24.89 18.57
N GLU A 161 -6.70 -24.33 19.27
CA GLU A 161 -6.81 -23.86 20.64
C GLU A 161 -7.77 -22.67 20.75
N ALA A 162 -7.73 -21.76 19.77
CA ALA A 162 -8.68 -20.64 19.68
C ALA A 162 -10.13 -21.15 19.59
N ARG A 163 -10.40 -22.13 18.72
CA ARG A 163 -11.73 -22.74 18.59
C ARG A 163 -12.18 -23.42 19.88
N HIS A 164 -11.31 -24.23 20.48
CA HIS A 164 -11.64 -24.94 21.72
C HIS A 164 -11.95 -23.96 22.87
N ALA A 165 -11.14 -22.89 22.99
CA ALA A 165 -11.37 -21.85 23.97
C ALA A 165 -12.68 -21.09 23.73
N PHE A 166 -13.06 -20.86 22.47
CA PHE A 166 -14.31 -20.23 22.09
C PHE A 166 -15.54 -21.08 22.43
N GLU A 167 -15.51 -22.38 22.11
CA GLU A 167 -16.57 -23.33 22.46
C GLU A 167 -16.78 -23.40 23.97
N ALA A 168 -15.70 -23.45 24.74
CA ALA A 168 -15.74 -23.44 26.20
C ALA A 168 -16.33 -22.13 26.75
N ALA A 169 -15.95 -20.98 26.18
CA ALA A 169 -16.46 -19.67 26.59
C ALA A 169 -17.97 -19.54 26.34
N ILE A 170 -18.46 -19.99 25.18
CA ILE A 170 -19.90 -20.02 24.88
C ILE A 170 -20.64 -20.95 25.84
N ALA A 171 -20.10 -22.14 26.11
CA ALA A 171 -20.74 -23.07 27.04
C ALA A 171 -20.88 -22.48 28.46
N ALA A 172 -19.91 -21.66 28.88
CA ALA A 172 -19.91 -21.04 30.20
C ALA A 172 -20.79 -19.78 30.30
N HIS A 173 -20.86 -18.97 29.23
CA HIS A 173 -21.42 -17.61 29.31
C HIS A 173 -22.55 -17.34 28.32
N GLY A 174 -22.85 -18.28 27.42
CA GLY A 174 -23.67 -18.03 26.24
C GLY A 174 -22.95 -17.13 25.23
N MET A 175 -23.65 -16.77 24.15
CA MET A 175 -23.11 -15.87 23.13
C MET A 175 -23.24 -14.41 23.60
N THR A 176 -22.15 -13.82 24.06
CA THR A 176 -22.06 -12.38 24.40
C THR A 176 -21.63 -11.56 23.18
N ALA A 177 -21.70 -10.22 23.26
CA ALA A 177 -21.23 -9.35 22.18
C ALA A 177 -19.72 -9.51 21.90
N SER A 178 -18.89 -9.64 22.94
CA SER A 178 -17.44 -9.87 22.78
C SER A 178 -17.15 -11.22 22.11
N LEU A 179 -17.91 -12.27 22.44
CA LEU A 179 -17.79 -13.58 21.80
C LEU A 179 -18.36 -13.57 20.38
N ALA A 180 -19.42 -12.83 20.09
CA ALA A 180 -19.95 -12.66 18.74
C ALA A 180 -18.89 -12.04 17.79
N THR A 181 -18.13 -11.04 18.25
CA THR A 181 -17.00 -10.49 17.48
C THR A 181 -15.94 -11.55 17.17
N ILE A 182 -15.65 -12.44 18.12
CA ILE A 182 -14.71 -13.54 17.93
C ILE A 182 -15.26 -14.60 16.97
N ASP A 183 -16.55 -14.91 17.04
CA ASP A 183 -17.21 -15.85 16.13
C ASP A 183 -17.05 -15.42 14.66
N VAL A 184 -17.26 -14.12 14.40
CA VAL A 184 -17.09 -13.52 13.07
C VAL A 184 -15.63 -13.65 12.61
N ARG A 185 -14.66 -13.40 13.49
CA ARG A 185 -13.23 -13.52 13.15
C ARG A 185 -12.80 -14.98 12.95
N LEU A 186 -13.28 -15.92 13.76
CA LEU A 186 -13.05 -17.34 13.54
C LEU A 186 -13.62 -17.76 12.17
N MET A 187 -14.85 -17.35 11.85
CA MET A 187 -15.46 -17.60 10.54
C MET A 187 -14.60 -17.06 9.38
N LEU A 188 -13.99 -15.87 9.54
CA LEU A 188 -13.04 -15.33 8.57
C LEU A 188 -11.83 -16.24 8.41
N MET A 189 -11.24 -16.70 9.52
CA MET A 189 -10.05 -17.54 9.50
C MET A 189 -10.33 -18.93 8.91
N ASP A 190 -11.50 -19.49 9.15
CA ASP A 190 -11.85 -20.85 8.76
C ASP A 190 -12.39 -20.95 7.33
N GLU A 191 -13.35 -20.09 6.99
CA GLU A 191 -14.12 -20.17 5.74
C GLU A 191 -13.86 -18.99 4.80
N GLY A 192 -13.49 -17.83 5.34
CA GLY A 192 -13.11 -16.64 4.57
C GLY A 192 -14.11 -15.49 4.68
N PRO A 193 -13.82 -14.36 4.02
CA PRO A 193 -14.48 -13.09 4.28
C PRO A 193 -15.97 -13.08 3.89
N LYS A 194 -16.37 -13.85 2.87
CA LYS A 194 -17.79 -13.97 2.48
C LYS A 194 -18.63 -14.61 3.59
N ALA A 195 -18.15 -15.70 4.18
CA ALA A 195 -18.85 -16.40 5.25
C ALA A 195 -18.88 -15.54 6.52
N ALA A 196 -17.78 -14.86 6.84
CA ALA A 196 -17.71 -13.92 7.96
C ALA A 196 -18.69 -12.75 7.83
N LEU A 197 -18.85 -12.18 6.62
CA LEU A 197 -19.85 -11.12 6.37
C LEU A 197 -21.28 -11.60 6.62
N GLN A 198 -21.62 -12.80 6.15
CA GLN A 198 -22.92 -13.41 6.41
C GLN A 198 -23.09 -13.64 7.91
N ARG A 199 -22.05 -14.14 8.59
CA ARG A 199 -22.09 -14.41 10.02
C ARG A 199 -22.27 -13.14 10.85
N LEU A 200 -21.64 -12.05 10.45
CA LEU A 200 -21.84 -10.73 11.07
C LEU A 200 -23.31 -10.27 10.95
N ASP A 201 -23.94 -10.49 9.79
CA ASP A 201 -25.35 -10.12 9.58
C ASP A 201 -26.29 -10.98 10.45
N GLU A 202 -26.01 -12.29 10.60
CA GLU A 202 -26.75 -13.21 11.49
C GLU A 202 -26.64 -12.80 12.97
N LEU A 203 -25.48 -12.26 13.37
CA LEU A 203 -25.21 -11.81 14.74
C LEU A 203 -25.60 -10.35 15.00
N SER A 204 -26.29 -9.68 14.06
CA SER A 204 -26.69 -8.27 14.19
C SER A 204 -27.56 -7.95 15.42
N HIS A 205 -28.23 -8.94 15.98
CA HIS A 205 -28.98 -8.79 17.23
C HIS A 205 -28.08 -8.64 18.47
N LEU A 206 -26.85 -9.17 18.43
CA LEU A 206 -25.81 -9.01 19.46
C LEU A 206 -24.79 -7.92 19.11
N LEU A 207 -24.61 -7.65 17.82
CA LEU A 207 -23.75 -6.62 17.26
C LEU A 207 -24.59 -5.65 16.41
N PRO A 208 -25.32 -4.70 17.01
CA PRO A 208 -26.25 -3.86 16.26
C PRO A 208 -25.55 -3.00 15.19
N PRO A 209 -26.11 -2.85 13.97
CA PRO A 209 -25.49 -2.05 12.89
C PRO A 209 -25.27 -0.57 13.18
N ALA A 210 -25.97 -0.05 14.20
CA ALA A 210 -25.77 1.31 14.70
C ALA A 210 -24.49 1.46 15.54
N THR A 211 -23.84 0.36 15.94
CA THR A 211 -22.63 0.42 16.78
C THR A 211 -21.37 0.56 15.94
N GLU A 212 -20.39 1.27 16.50
CA GLU A 212 -19.06 1.42 15.90
C GLU A 212 -18.37 0.06 15.67
N VAL A 213 -18.51 -0.89 16.61
CA VAL A 213 -17.91 -2.24 16.50
C VAL A 213 -18.41 -2.99 15.27
N TYR A 214 -19.73 -3.01 15.04
CA TYR A 214 -20.29 -3.65 13.84
C TYR A 214 -19.77 -2.99 12.57
N ARG A 215 -19.79 -1.65 12.52
CA ARG A 215 -19.37 -0.87 11.35
C ARG A 215 -17.91 -1.15 11.02
N ALA A 216 -17.01 -1.11 12.01
CA ALA A 216 -15.60 -1.45 11.83
C ALA A 216 -15.39 -2.89 11.32
N LEU A 217 -16.07 -3.89 11.92
CA LEU A 217 -16.01 -5.28 11.43
C LEU A 217 -16.53 -5.40 9.99
N LYS A 218 -17.63 -4.72 9.64
CA LYS A 218 -18.18 -4.75 8.29
C LYS A 218 -17.19 -4.18 7.28
N LEU A 219 -16.58 -3.04 7.56
CA LEU A 219 -15.57 -2.43 6.69
C LEU A 219 -14.33 -3.31 6.55
N SER A 220 -13.81 -3.83 7.67
CA SER A 220 -12.69 -4.77 7.69
C SER A 220 -12.96 -5.98 6.79
N LEU A 221 -14.10 -6.63 6.93
CA LEU A 221 -14.46 -7.82 6.14
C LEU A 221 -14.73 -7.51 4.66
N LEU A 222 -15.28 -6.33 4.33
CA LEU A 222 -15.41 -5.89 2.95
C LEU A 222 -14.05 -5.65 2.30
N ASN A 223 -13.10 -5.08 3.05
CA ASN A 223 -11.72 -4.93 2.61
C ASN A 223 -11.03 -6.29 2.41
N GLU A 224 -11.16 -7.23 3.36
CA GLU A 224 -10.66 -8.61 3.19
C GLU A 224 -11.31 -9.34 2.01
N ARG A 225 -12.50 -8.92 1.57
CA ARG A 225 -13.17 -9.45 0.36
C ARG A 225 -12.80 -8.69 -0.92
N GLY A 226 -12.02 -7.62 -0.85
CA GLY A 226 -11.68 -6.81 -2.03
C GLY A 226 -12.85 -5.98 -2.57
N ARG A 227 -13.82 -5.62 -1.72
CA ARG A 227 -14.99 -4.77 -2.05
C ARG A 227 -14.77 -3.34 -1.58
N HIS A 228 -13.62 -2.77 -1.93
CA HIS A 228 -13.13 -1.49 -1.40
C HIS A 228 -14.05 -0.30 -1.71
N ASN A 229 -14.63 -0.25 -2.91
CA ASN A 229 -15.60 0.80 -3.26
C ASN A 229 -16.83 0.81 -2.34
N GLU A 230 -17.35 -0.37 -1.99
CA GLU A 230 -18.49 -0.49 -1.10
C GLU A 230 -18.13 -0.22 0.36
N ALA A 231 -16.95 -0.66 0.79
CA ALA A 231 -16.41 -0.31 2.10
C ALA A 231 -16.31 1.22 2.24
N LEU A 232 -15.73 1.89 1.24
CA LEU A 232 -15.58 3.34 1.29
C LEU A 232 -16.93 4.06 1.28
N ASP A 233 -17.88 3.68 0.44
CA ASP A 233 -19.21 4.32 0.43
C ASP A 233 -19.91 4.23 1.78
N LEU A 234 -19.87 3.05 2.42
CA LEU A 234 -20.43 2.87 3.75
C LEU A 234 -19.67 3.71 4.79
N ALA A 235 -18.33 3.76 4.69
CA ALA A 235 -17.53 4.57 5.59
C ALA A 235 -17.88 6.06 5.47
N LEU A 236 -17.96 6.61 4.25
CA LEU A 236 -18.32 8.01 4.02
C LEU A 236 -19.72 8.33 4.57
N LEU A 237 -20.70 7.43 4.33
CA LEU A 237 -22.05 7.56 4.88
C LEU A 237 -22.04 7.55 6.42
N TRP A 238 -21.28 6.63 7.02
CA TRP A 238 -21.23 6.49 8.48
C TRP A 238 -20.40 7.57 9.17
N LEU A 239 -19.44 8.18 8.49
CA LEU A 239 -18.69 9.33 9.01
C LEU A 239 -19.52 10.62 9.00
N ASP A 240 -20.56 10.71 8.18
CA ASP A 240 -21.53 11.80 8.29
C ASP A 240 -22.40 11.66 9.55
N ASP A 241 -22.83 10.43 9.86
CA ASP A 241 -23.64 10.07 11.03
C ASP A 241 -22.83 10.04 12.35
N MET A 242 -21.65 9.43 12.34
CA MET A 242 -20.76 9.25 13.49
C MET A 242 -19.34 9.78 13.17
N PRO A 243 -19.17 11.12 13.11
CA PRO A 243 -17.93 11.74 12.66
C PRO A 243 -16.71 11.46 13.54
N LEU A 244 -16.89 10.93 14.76
CA LEU A 244 -15.81 10.64 15.71
C LEU A 244 -15.60 9.13 15.95
N ALA A 245 -16.16 8.26 15.10
CA ALA A 245 -15.94 6.82 15.17
C ALA A 245 -14.52 6.47 14.66
N VAL A 246 -13.54 6.54 15.56
CA VAL A 246 -12.11 6.41 15.24
C VAL A 246 -11.73 5.08 14.60
N SER A 247 -12.46 3.99 14.90
CA SER A 247 -12.20 2.67 14.31
C SER A 247 -12.58 2.59 12.82
N ILE A 248 -13.36 3.55 12.31
CA ILE A 248 -13.72 3.62 10.89
C ILE A 248 -12.56 4.18 10.05
N TYR A 249 -11.80 5.15 10.57
CA TYR A 249 -10.81 5.91 9.80
C TYR A 249 -9.78 5.01 9.10
N GLY A 250 -9.20 4.05 9.83
CA GLY A 250 -8.19 3.15 9.28
C GLY A 250 -8.73 2.26 8.16
N HIS A 251 -9.94 1.70 8.34
CA HIS A 251 -10.57 0.87 7.32
C HIS A 251 -11.04 1.68 6.10
N ALA A 252 -11.49 2.92 6.32
CA ALA A 252 -11.83 3.86 5.26
C ALA A 252 -10.60 4.24 4.43
N MET A 253 -9.49 4.56 5.09
CA MET A 253 -8.22 4.89 4.43
C MET A 253 -7.71 3.72 3.59
N HIS A 254 -7.71 2.51 4.15
CA HIS A 254 -7.35 1.31 3.41
C HIS A 254 -8.23 1.13 2.16
N ALA A 255 -9.56 1.25 2.30
CA ALA A 255 -10.48 1.16 1.17
C ALA A 255 -10.18 2.22 0.10
N ALA A 256 -10.03 3.48 0.52
CA ALA A 256 -9.78 4.61 -0.37
C ALA A 256 -8.47 4.47 -1.15
N GLN A 257 -7.41 3.95 -0.54
CA GLN A 257 -6.14 3.68 -1.21
C GLN A 257 -6.27 2.61 -2.32
N HIS A 258 -7.07 1.57 -2.09
CA HIS A 258 -7.23 0.45 -3.02
C HIS A 258 -8.25 0.71 -4.14
N CYS A 259 -9.18 1.67 -3.96
CA CYS A 259 -10.10 2.11 -5.00
C CYS A 259 -9.79 3.51 -5.56
N ASP A 260 -8.58 4.02 -5.31
CA ASP A 260 -8.07 5.30 -5.79
C ASP A 260 -8.98 6.52 -5.52
N ARG A 261 -9.57 6.57 -4.32
CA ARG A 261 -10.52 7.62 -3.86
C ARG A 261 -10.03 8.32 -2.59
N VAL A 262 -8.71 8.41 -2.43
CA VAL A 262 -8.07 9.02 -1.24
C VAL A 262 -8.38 10.52 -1.10
N ILE A 263 -8.53 11.25 -2.21
CA ILE A 263 -8.88 12.68 -2.19
C ILE A 263 -10.27 12.89 -1.59
N GLU A 264 -11.26 12.11 -2.05
CA GLU A 264 -12.64 12.18 -1.56
C GLU A 264 -12.73 11.93 -0.05
N LEU A 265 -12.01 10.91 0.45
CA LEU A 265 -11.94 10.67 1.89
C LEU A 265 -11.21 11.81 2.63
N GLY A 266 -10.12 12.30 2.06
CA GLY A 266 -9.33 13.41 2.61
C GLY A 266 -10.16 14.67 2.84
N ASP A 267 -11.04 15.01 1.89
CA ASP A 267 -11.95 16.16 1.99
C ASP A 267 -12.96 15.98 3.14
N VAL A 268 -13.54 14.78 3.27
CA VAL A 268 -14.48 14.47 4.36
C VAL A 268 -13.79 14.55 5.72
N LEU A 269 -12.62 13.93 5.87
CA LEU A 269 -11.85 13.96 7.11
C LEU A 269 -11.42 15.38 7.48
N SER A 270 -11.03 16.19 6.49
CA SER A 270 -10.67 17.60 6.70
C SER A 270 -11.88 18.41 7.17
N GLY A 271 -13.07 18.18 6.59
CA GLY A 271 -14.33 18.79 7.02
C GLY A 271 -14.75 18.37 8.43
N ILE A 272 -14.50 17.12 8.83
CA ILE A 272 -14.67 16.65 10.21
C ILE A 272 -13.69 17.38 11.13
N ASN A 273 -12.41 17.49 10.78
CA ASN A 273 -11.40 18.14 11.60
C ASN A 273 -11.69 19.64 11.79
N ALA A 274 -12.26 20.31 10.78
CA ALA A 274 -12.72 21.69 10.91
C ALA A 274 -13.85 21.86 11.94
N ARG A 275 -14.74 20.87 12.07
CA ARG A 275 -15.84 20.87 13.06
C ARG A 275 -15.41 20.40 14.45
N TYR A 276 -14.50 19.44 14.49
CA TYR A 276 -14.00 18.79 15.71
C TYR A 276 -12.47 18.87 15.77
N PRO A 277 -11.90 20.08 15.95
CA PRO A 277 -10.46 20.24 15.97
C PRO A 277 -9.87 19.50 17.18
N ALA A 278 -8.64 19.00 17.00
CA ALA A 278 -7.83 18.37 18.04
C ALA A 278 -8.27 16.97 18.53
N VAL A 279 -8.99 16.21 17.71
CA VAL A 279 -9.14 14.75 17.89
C VAL A 279 -7.83 14.07 17.46
N PRO A 280 -7.06 13.44 18.37
CA PRO A 280 -5.72 12.93 18.05
C PRO A 280 -5.69 11.92 16.91
N GLU A 281 -6.61 10.96 16.90
CA GLU A 281 -6.71 9.89 15.90
C GLU A 281 -7.05 10.43 14.50
N LEU A 282 -7.84 11.52 14.45
CA LEU A 282 -8.17 12.21 13.21
C LEU A 282 -6.96 13.00 12.68
N LEU A 283 -6.24 13.70 13.55
CA LEU A 283 -5.01 14.40 13.19
C LEU A 283 -3.93 13.42 12.69
N GLU A 284 -3.79 12.27 13.34
CA GLU A 284 -2.92 11.17 12.89
C GLU A 284 -3.33 10.69 11.50
N THR A 285 -4.62 10.43 11.27
CA THR A 285 -5.11 9.97 9.97
C THR A 285 -4.86 11.00 8.87
N LEU A 286 -5.12 12.29 9.15
CA LEU A 286 -4.86 13.38 8.20
C LEU A 286 -3.35 13.59 7.98
N CYS A 287 -2.52 13.41 9.01
CA CYS A 287 -1.08 13.54 8.91
C CYS A 287 -0.51 12.44 8.01
N ASN A 288 -0.91 11.18 8.24
CA ASN A 288 -0.55 10.05 7.38
C ASN A 288 -1.02 10.27 5.94
N TYR A 289 -2.26 10.74 5.76
CA TYR A 289 -2.79 11.09 4.45
C TYR A 289 -1.92 12.15 3.74
N ALA A 290 -1.57 13.26 4.41
CA ALA A 290 -0.73 14.30 3.84
C ALA A 290 0.68 13.78 3.49
N ILE A 291 1.28 12.97 4.36
CA ILE A 291 2.57 12.30 4.14
C ILE A 291 2.50 11.40 2.90
N ASP A 292 1.46 10.56 2.80
CA ASP A 292 1.25 9.66 1.67
C ASP A 292 1.00 10.43 0.36
N GLN A 293 0.27 11.54 0.41
CA GLN A 293 0.06 12.40 -0.76
C GLN A 293 1.30 13.22 -1.17
N GLY A 294 2.34 13.23 -0.32
CA GLY A 294 3.52 14.07 -0.52
C GLY A 294 3.25 15.56 -0.31
N ASP A 295 2.18 15.92 0.39
CA ASP A 295 1.88 17.30 0.79
C ASP A 295 2.72 17.66 2.02
N THR A 296 3.97 18.08 1.77
CA THR A 296 4.93 18.37 2.82
C THR A 296 4.53 19.56 3.69
N ALA A 297 3.77 20.51 3.15
CA ALA A 297 3.34 21.70 3.88
C ALA A 297 2.28 21.33 4.92
N THR A 298 1.20 20.68 4.47
CA THR A 298 0.15 20.22 5.38
C THR A 298 0.66 19.14 6.35
N ALA A 299 1.54 18.24 5.90
CA ALA A 299 2.17 17.28 6.79
C ALA A 299 2.99 17.96 7.90
N ALA A 300 3.77 19.00 7.59
CA ALA A 300 4.54 19.74 8.59
C ALA A 300 3.63 20.44 9.63
N GLU A 301 2.57 21.09 9.18
CA GLU A 301 1.58 21.74 10.07
C GLU A 301 0.89 20.72 10.99
N LEU A 302 0.46 19.58 10.43
CA LEU A 302 -0.17 18.51 11.20
C LEU A 302 0.80 17.85 12.17
N LEU A 303 2.07 17.65 11.78
CA LEU A 303 3.11 17.14 12.66
C LEU A 303 3.33 18.07 13.86
N GLU A 304 3.32 19.39 13.66
CA GLU A 304 3.40 20.34 14.78
C GLU A 304 2.19 20.19 15.73
N ALA A 305 0.98 20.10 15.18
CA ALA A 305 -0.24 19.90 15.96
C ALA A 305 -0.22 18.58 16.74
N VAL A 306 0.25 17.49 16.12
CA VAL A 306 0.42 16.18 16.77
C VAL A 306 1.49 16.26 17.86
N ARG A 307 2.62 16.95 17.62
CA ARG A 307 3.68 17.15 18.61
C ARG A 307 3.18 17.87 19.85
N GLU A 308 2.32 18.88 19.69
CA GLU A 308 1.71 19.56 20.83
C GLU A 308 0.81 18.64 21.68
N ARG A 309 0.42 17.46 21.20
CA ARG A 309 -0.47 16.52 21.90
C ARG A 309 0.25 15.28 22.41
N SER A 310 1.04 14.63 21.56
CA SER A 310 1.67 13.35 21.86
C SER A 310 3.04 13.31 21.19
N SER A 311 4.10 13.33 22.00
CA SER A 311 5.47 13.18 21.52
C SER A 311 5.69 11.80 20.92
N TRP A 312 5.03 10.79 21.49
CA TRP A 312 5.02 9.42 20.97
C TRP A 312 4.46 9.34 19.55
N THR A 313 3.22 9.82 19.36
CA THR A 313 2.55 9.79 18.05
C THR A 313 3.33 10.60 17.04
N TRP A 314 3.82 11.77 17.44
CA TRP A 314 4.67 12.61 16.61
C TRP A 314 5.94 11.88 16.13
N MET A 315 6.64 11.14 17.00
CA MET A 315 7.82 10.38 16.60
C MET A 315 7.50 9.29 15.59
N ILE A 316 6.38 8.58 15.76
CA ILE A 316 5.93 7.55 14.81
C ILE A 316 5.56 8.19 13.46
N MET A 317 4.83 9.30 13.45
CA MET A 317 4.46 10.01 12.22
C MET A 317 5.69 10.59 11.51
N GLN A 318 6.65 11.14 12.26
CA GLN A 318 7.93 11.60 11.71
C GLN A 318 8.71 10.46 11.07
N PHE A 319 8.72 9.28 11.71
CA PHE A 319 9.33 8.09 11.13
C PHE A 319 8.64 7.66 9.83
N GLY A 320 7.30 7.73 9.79
CA GLY A 320 6.52 7.51 8.57
C GLY A 320 6.90 8.50 7.46
N ALA A 321 7.03 9.78 7.78
CA ALA A 321 7.48 10.81 6.83
C ALA A 321 8.91 10.54 6.31
N ALA A 322 9.83 10.13 7.19
CA ALA A 322 11.19 9.71 6.81
C ALA A 322 11.15 8.50 5.86
N CYS A 323 10.30 7.50 6.15
CA CYS A 323 10.09 6.35 5.27
C CYS A 323 9.46 6.69 3.91
N GLN A 324 8.88 7.88 3.73
CA GLN A 324 8.40 8.37 2.44
C GLN A 324 9.43 9.24 1.71
N THR A 325 10.61 9.44 2.30
CA THR A 325 11.72 10.25 1.78
C THR A 325 12.83 9.32 1.28
N PRO A 326 12.92 9.06 -0.04
CA PRO A 326 13.74 7.97 -0.57
C PRO A 326 15.25 8.08 -0.34
N ASN A 327 15.75 9.32 -0.15
CA ASN A 327 17.17 9.62 0.03
C ASN A 327 17.55 9.79 1.51
N ASP A 328 16.61 9.57 2.44
CA ASP A 328 16.91 9.68 3.86
C ASP A 328 17.74 8.45 4.31
N THR A 329 19.03 8.68 4.55
CA THR A 329 19.97 7.63 4.98
C THR A 329 19.80 7.25 6.45
N ASP A 330 19.03 8.03 7.22
CA ASP A 330 18.96 7.91 8.66
C ASP A 330 17.75 7.09 9.14
N VAL A 331 16.92 6.56 8.24
CA VAL A 331 15.72 5.77 8.62
C VAL A 331 16.07 4.59 9.54
N GLU A 332 17.16 3.87 9.30
CA GLU A 332 17.57 2.77 10.18
C GLU A 332 18.03 3.28 11.56
N ALA A 333 18.80 4.37 11.61
CA ALA A 333 19.21 5.00 12.86
C ALA A 333 18.00 5.56 13.64
N PHE A 334 17.01 6.10 12.92
CA PHE A 334 15.75 6.56 13.51
C PHE A 334 14.98 5.37 14.09
N LEU A 335 14.85 4.25 13.38
CA LEU A 335 14.22 3.05 13.94
C LEU A 335 14.94 2.58 15.22
N GLN A 336 16.27 2.56 15.24
CA GLN A 336 17.06 2.21 16.43
C GLN A 336 16.85 3.20 17.58
N MET A 337 16.70 4.50 17.29
CA MET A 337 16.37 5.52 18.27
C MET A 337 14.95 5.30 18.84
N LEU A 338 13.97 4.98 18.00
CA LEU A 338 12.62 4.61 18.43
C LEU A 338 12.67 3.40 19.38
N GLU A 339 13.42 2.35 19.01
CA GLU A 339 13.62 1.16 19.86
C GLU A 339 14.26 1.52 21.21
N ALA A 340 15.27 2.40 21.23
CA ALA A 340 15.95 2.85 22.44
C ALA A 340 15.03 3.67 23.36
N ASP A 341 14.12 4.47 22.79
CA ASP A 341 13.08 5.19 23.51
C ASP A 341 11.91 4.30 23.97
N GLY A 342 11.95 3.00 23.63
CA GLY A 342 10.97 2.00 24.04
C GLY A 342 9.76 1.88 23.10
N ILE A 343 9.84 2.44 21.90
CA ILE A 343 8.81 2.30 20.85
C ILE A 343 8.95 0.94 20.19
N ARG A 344 8.02 0.03 20.50
CA ARG A 344 8.03 -1.38 20.06
C ARG A 344 6.82 -1.78 19.19
N PHE A 345 6.08 -0.82 18.66
CA PHE A 345 4.88 -1.10 17.86
C PHE A 345 5.22 -1.79 16.52
N PRO A 346 4.33 -2.65 15.99
CA PRO A 346 4.52 -3.27 14.68
C PRO A 346 4.62 -2.24 13.53
N GLY A 347 3.87 -1.14 13.60
CA GLY A 347 3.77 -0.13 12.54
C GLY A 347 5.12 0.35 12.00
N PRO A 348 6.05 0.87 12.84
CA PRO A 348 7.40 1.25 12.42
C PRO A 348 8.18 0.16 11.67
N TYR A 349 8.08 -1.11 12.08
CA TYR A 349 8.78 -2.20 11.37
C TYR A 349 8.15 -2.49 10.01
N ILE A 350 6.82 -2.39 9.89
CA ILE A 350 6.11 -2.52 8.61
C ILE A 350 6.52 -1.38 7.68
N LEU A 351 6.52 -0.13 8.16
CA LEU A 351 6.95 1.03 7.38
C LEU A 351 8.41 0.92 6.95
N TYR A 352 9.30 0.46 7.84
CA TYR A 352 10.70 0.20 7.51
C TYR A 352 10.87 -0.89 6.43
N ALA A 353 10.08 -1.95 6.52
CA ALA A 353 10.09 -3.03 5.52
C ALA A 353 9.58 -2.54 4.16
N LEU A 354 8.50 -1.77 4.14
CA LEU A 354 7.96 -1.15 2.92
C LEU A 354 8.95 -0.12 2.33
N PHE A 355 9.60 0.69 3.16
CA PHE A 355 10.64 1.62 2.73
C PHE A 355 11.78 0.88 2.01
N ASN A 356 12.31 -0.19 2.60
CA ASN A 356 13.34 -0.99 1.94
C ASN A 356 12.80 -1.67 0.68
N TYR A 357 11.61 -2.28 0.72
CA TYR A 357 10.99 -2.93 -0.43
C TYR A 357 10.78 -1.97 -1.62
N TYR A 358 10.34 -0.73 -1.38
CA TYR A 358 10.09 0.22 -2.45
C TYR A 358 11.33 1.00 -2.86
N PHE A 359 12.17 1.46 -1.93
CA PHE A 359 13.28 2.37 -2.23
C PHE A 359 14.66 1.68 -2.27
N HIS A 360 14.87 0.60 -1.51
CA HIS A 360 16.15 -0.14 -1.45
C HIS A 360 15.96 -1.63 -1.75
N ALA A 361 15.58 -1.96 -2.98
CA ALA A 361 15.21 -3.34 -3.31
C ALA A 361 16.32 -4.13 -4.00
N ASP A 362 17.55 -3.75 -3.71
CA ASP A 362 18.66 -4.68 -3.86
C ASP A 362 18.50 -5.82 -2.84
N GLU A 363 19.25 -6.90 -3.03
CA GLU A 363 19.19 -8.06 -2.15
C GLU A 363 19.42 -7.69 -0.67
N ALA A 364 20.32 -6.75 -0.40
CA ALA A 364 20.64 -6.30 0.95
C ALA A 364 19.44 -5.63 1.64
N GLY A 365 18.74 -4.72 0.94
CA GLY A 365 17.57 -4.05 1.48
C GLY A 365 16.35 -4.96 1.59
N LEU A 366 16.14 -5.88 0.65
CA LEU A 366 15.10 -6.92 0.79
C LEU A 366 15.36 -7.80 2.02
N ARG A 367 16.62 -8.16 2.30
CA ARG A 367 16.98 -8.89 3.53
C ARG A 367 16.77 -8.06 4.80
N ARG A 368 16.97 -6.74 4.77
CA ARG A 368 16.62 -5.83 5.89
C ARG A 368 15.12 -5.82 6.12
N ALA A 369 14.32 -5.68 5.05
CA ALA A 369 12.87 -5.73 5.12
C ALA A 369 12.37 -7.05 5.70
N GLN A 370 12.89 -8.18 5.21
CA GLN A 370 12.54 -9.52 5.69
C GLN A 370 12.80 -9.66 7.20
N ARG A 371 13.97 -9.22 7.69
CA ARG A 371 14.28 -9.29 9.13
C ARG A 371 13.32 -8.47 9.99
N ALA A 372 12.85 -7.33 9.50
CA ALA A 372 11.86 -6.52 10.22
C ALA A 372 10.50 -7.23 10.30
N VAL A 373 10.06 -7.84 9.19
CA VAL A 373 8.80 -8.59 9.12
C VAL A 373 8.84 -9.89 9.92
N ASP A 374 9.95 -10.63 9.90
CA ASP A 374 10.12 -11.89 10.63
C ASP A 374 9.93 -11.73 12.15
N ARG A 375 10.20 -10.54 12.69
CA ARG A 375 9.95 -10.21 14.11
C ARG A 375 8.45 -10.17 14.44
N LEU A 376 7.61 -9.82 13.47
CA LEU A 376 6.18 -9.58 13.67
C LEU A 376 5.33 -10.81 13.40
N ILE A 377 5.72 -11.63 12.41
CA ILE A 377 4.95 -12.80 11.94
C ILE A 377 4.49 -13.72 13.08
N PRO A 378 5.31 -14.06 14.10
CA PRO A 378 4.89 -14.93 15.19
C PRO A 378 3.73 -14.42 16.07
N ALA A 379 3.27 -13.18 15.87
CA ALA A 379 2.14 -12.57 16.56
C ALA A 379 1.13 -11.89 15.62
N GLY A 380 1.22 -12.15 14.30
CA GLY A 380 0.38 -11.55 13.27
C GLY A 380 -0.13 -12.54 12.24
N MET A 381 -0.42 -13.78 12.68
CA MET A 381 -0.95 -14.85 11.81
C MET A 381 -2.42 -14.64 11.39
N ASP A 382 -3.06 -13.58 11.87
CA ASP A 382 -4.41 -13.12 11.51
C ASP A 382 -4.41 -11.77 10.77
N ASP A 383 -3.23 -11.21 10.45
CA ASP A 383 -3.07 -9.98 9.67
C ASP A 383 -2.70 -10.32 8.22
N SER A 384 -3.70 -10.29 7.33
CA SER A 384 -3.52 -10.59 5.90
C SER A 384 -2.48 -9.68 5.23
N GLY A 385 -2.35 -8.42 5.65
CA GLY A 385 -1.43 -7.45 5.07
C GLY A 385 0.02 -7.74 5.44
N LEU A 386 0.27 -8.03 6.73
CA LEU A 386 1.59 -8.45 7.21
C LEU A 386 2.02 -9.79 6.57
N ILE A 387 1.11 -10.75 6.48
CA ILE A 387 1.37 -12.04 5.81
C ILE A 387 1.69 -11.82 4.34
N ALA A 388 0.94 -10.98 3.64
CA ALA A 388 1.20 -10.67 2.23
C ALA A 388 2.58 -10.04 2.03
N LEU A 389 2.98 -9.11 2.92
CA LEU A 389 4.32 -8.51 2.88
C LEU A 389 5.42 -9.56 3.10
N HIS A 390 5.25 -10.47 4.06
CA HIS A 390 6.19 -11.57 4.29
C HIS A 390 6.35 -12.48 3.06
N LEU A 391 5.23 -12.95 2.50
CA LEU A 391 5.23 -13.79 1.29
C LEU A 391 5.86 -13.07 0.10
N ARG A 392 5.54 -11.79 -0.09
CA ARG A 392 6.09 -10.97 -1.17
C ARG A 392 7.60 -10.79 -1.05
N LEU A 393 8.11 -10.57 0.16
CA LEU A 393 9.56 -10.48 0.40
C LEU A 393 10.26 -11.82 0.16
N LEU A 394 9.67 -12.94 0.54
CA LEU A 394 10.21 -14.27 0.22
C LEU A 394 10.27 -14.50 -1.30
N ILE A 395 9.21 -14.16 -2.03
CA ILE A 395 9.15 -14.26 -3.50
C ILE A 395 10.20 -13.34 -4.15
N ALA A 396 10.31 -12.08 -3.70
CA ALA A 396 11.29 -11.13 -4.21
C ALA A 396 12.74 -11.55 -3.91
N LEU A 397 12.97 -12.32 -2.85
CA LEU A 397 14.24 -12.95 -2.47
C LEU A 397 14.44 -14.34 -3.10
N ASP A 398 13.62 -14.72 -4.08
CA ASP A 398 13.74 -15.98 -4.81
C ASP A 398 13.53 -17.25 -3.94
N ARG A 399 12.80 -17.13 -2.83
CA ARG A 399 12.53 -18.19 -1.84
C ARG A 399 11.12 -18.78 -1.97
N ASP A 400 10.71 -19.11 -3.19
CA ASP A 400 9.33 -19.57 -3.50
C ASP A 400 8.89 -20.80 -2.69
N ALA A 401 9.79 -21.78 -2.50
CA ALA A 401 9.48 -23.00 -1.76
C ALA A 401 9.14 -22.71 -0.29
N GLU A 402 9.83 -21.75 0.31
CA GLU A 402 9.56 -21.31 1.68
C GLU A 402 8.28 -20.49 1.77
N ALA A 403 8.06 -19.58 0.82
CA ALA A 403 6.82 -18.82 0.71
C ALA A 403 5.62 -19.76 0.60
N LYS A 404 5.70 -20.77 -0.27
CA LYS A 404 4.65 -21.77 -0.43
C LYS A 404 4.44 -22.59 0.84
N ALA A 405 5.50 -23.10 1.47
CA ALA A 405 5.40 -23.86 2.71
C ALA A 405 4.81 -23.03 3.86
N PHE A 406 5.04 -21.72 3.88
CA PHE A 406 4.35 -20.82 4.79
C PHE A 406 2.85 -20.69 4.43
N PHE A 407 2.53 -20.40 3.17
CA PHE A 407 1.17 -20.24 2.67
C PHE A 407 0.29 -21.49 2.91
N ASP A 408 0.82 -22.69 2.64
CA ASP A 408 0.11 -23.97 2.80
C ASP A 408 -0.29 -24.26 4.26
N ARG A 409 0.37 -23.62 5.24
CA ARG A 409 0.06 -23.75 6.67
C ARG A 409 -0.96 -22.72 7.17
N LEU A 410 -1.31 -21.73 6.35
CA LEU A 410 -2.26 -20.70 6.73
C LEU A 410 -3.68 -21.29 6.85
N PRO A 411 -4.53 -20.73 7.73
CA PRO A 411 -5.94 -21.08 7.76
C PRO A 411 -6.60 -20.86 6.40
N ARG A 412 -7.48 -21.77 5.99
CA ARG A 412 -8.10 -21.76 4.67
C ARG A 412 -8.83 -20.46 4.37
N GLY A 413 -9.54 -19.90 5.35
CA GLY A 413 -10.25 -18.63 5.18
C GLY A 413 -9.31 -17.45 4.97
N VAL A 414 -8.14 -17.44 5.61
CA VAL A 414 -7.07 -16.44 5.41
C VAL A 414 -6.52 -16.52 3.97
N THR A 415 -6.27 -17.72 3.45
CA THR A 415 -5.81 -17.88 2.05
C THR A 415 -6.82 -17.41 0.99
N ARG A 416 -8.08 -17.16 1.38
CA ARG A 416 -9.17 -16.68 0.52
C ARG A 416 -9.40 -15.17 0.62
N THR A 417 -8.65 -14.47 1.47
CA THR A 417 -8.74 -13.00 1.51
C THR A 417 -8.21 -12.42 0.20
N ALA A 418 -8.74 -11.27 -0.19
CA ALA A 418 -8.45 -10.67 -1.49
C ALA A 418 -6.96 -10.40 -1.68
N VAL A 419 -6.25 -10.04 -0.62
CA VAL A 419 -4.80 -9.79 -0.67
C VAL A 419 -3.97 -11.09 -0.73
N LEU A 420 -4.45 -12.22 -0.19
CA LEU A 420 -3.69 -13.47 -0.14
C LEU A 420 -4.04 -14.48 -1.24
N ALA A 421 -5.26 -14.47 -1.75
CA ALA A 421 -5.69 -15.38 -2.81
C ALA A 421 -4.77 -15.38 -4.06
N PRO A 422 -4.24 -14.22 -4.53
CA PRO A 422 -3.31 -14.19 -5.65
C PRO A 422 -2.02 -14.98 -5.44
N PHE A 423 -1.52 -15.11 -4.20
CA PHE A 423 -0.32 -15.92 -3.90
C PHE A 423 -0.57 -17.41 -4.16
N GLY A 424 -1.76 -17.92 -3.82
CA GLY A 424 -2.14 -19.29 -4.16
C GLY A 424 -2.14 -19.54 -5.67
N LEU A 425 -2.64 -18.57 -6.45
CA LEU A 425 -2.64 -18.63 -7.91
C LEU A 425 -1.22 -18.55 -8.48
N TYR A 426 -0.36 -17.72 -7.88
CA TYR A 426 1.07 -17.66 -8.20
C TYR A 426 1.74 -19.03 -8.02
N PHE A 427 1.52 -19.71 -6.90
CA PHE A 427 2.13 -21.02 -6.66
C PHE A 427 1.67 -22.09 -7.65
N LEU A 428 0.40 -22.06 -8.09
CA LEU A 428 -0.07 -22.94 -9.18
C LEU A 428 0.74 -22.73 -10.47
N VAL A 429 1.02 -21.48 -10.83
CA VAL A 429 1.86 -21.16 -12.00
C VAL A 429 3.28 -21.65 -11.82
N ARG A 430 3.85 -21.51 -10.61
CA ARG A 430 5.19 -22.04 -10.30
C ARG A 430 5.27 -23.56 -10.37
N GLU A 431 4.15 -24.25 -10.21
CA GLU A 431 4.01 -25.70 -10.40
C GLU A 431 3.70 -26.11 -11.86
N GLY A 432 3.61 -25.15 -12.80
CA GLY A 432 3.26 -25.42 -14.20
C GLY A 432 1.78 -25.72 -14.43
N ARG A 433 0.89 -25.27 -13.54
CA ARG A 433 -0.56 -25.53 -13.56
C ARG A 433 -1.34 -24.32 -14.08
N ASP A 434 -0.95 -23.83 -15.27
CA ASP A 434 -1.53 -22.62 -15.89
C ASP A 434 -3.05 -22.66 -16.00
N SER A 435 -3.63 -23.79 -16.42
CA SER A 435 -5.09 -23.92 -16.58
C SER A 435 -5.85 -23.74 -15.27
N GLU A 436 -5.31 -24.23 -14.17
CA GLU A 436 -5.92 -24.07 -12.84
C GLU A 436 -5.75 -22.64 -12.31
N ALA A 437 -4.59 -22.03 -12.57
CA ALA A 437 -4.36 -20.62 -12.23
C ALA A 437 -5.31 -19.70 -13.01
N MET A 438 -5.52 -19.91 -14.31
CA MET A 438 -6.48 -19.16 -15.13
C MET A 438 -7.90 -19.28 -14.58
N ALA A 439 -8.38 -20.50 -14.33
CA ALA A 439 -9.71 -20.72 -13.75
C ALA A 439 -9.84 -20.10 -12.34
N GLY A 440 -8.76 -20.14 -11.56
CA GLY A 440 -8.68 -19.51 -10.25
C GLY A 440 -8.80 -17.99 -10.32
N TRP A 441 -8.14 -17.33 -11.28
CA TRP A 441 -8.29 -15.90 -11.55
C TRP A 441 -9.73 -15.52 -11.93
N THR A 442 -10.39 -16.31 -12.79
CA THR A 442 -11.80 -16.08 -13.13
C THR A 442 -12.69 -16.10 -11.88
N ARG A 443 -12.51 -17.09 -11.00
CA ARG A 443 -13.26 -17.18 -9.75
C ARG A 443 -12.97 -16.01 -8.83
N TYR A 444 -11.69 -15.69 -8.67
CA TYR A 444 -11.23 -14.59 -7.83
C TYR A 444 -11.88 -13.26 -8.25
N LEU A 445 -11.85 -12.92 -9.54
CA LEU A 445 -12.47 -11.71 -10.06
C LEU A 445 -14.00 -11.69 -9.95
N ALA A 446 -14.66 -12.85 -9.91
CA ALA A 446 -16.11 -12.94 -9.69
C ALA A 446 -16.50 -12.75 -8.21
N GLU A 447 -15.57 -13.00 -7.28
CA GLU A 447 -15.81 -12.92 -5.84
C GLU A 447 -15.38 -11.57 -5.23
N THR A 448 -14.44 -10.88 -5.88
CA THR A 448 -13.93 -9.55 -5.53
C THR A 448 -14.50 -8.46 -6.46
N SER A 449 -14.25 -7.18 -6.15
CA SER A 449 -14.71 -6.04 -6.95
C SER A 449 -13.54 -5.17 -7.42
N HIS A 450 -12.66 -5.75 -8.24
CA HIS A 450 -11.52 -5.03 -8.80
C HIS A 450 -11.94 -3.75 -9.51
N MET A 451 -11.23 -2.66 -9.22
CA MET A 451 -11.54 -1.32 -9.73
C MET A 451 -11.55 -1.28 -11.26
N ALA A 452 -10.60 -1.92 -11.95
CA ALA A 452 -10.55 -1.94 -13.41
C ALA A 452 -11.72 -2.64 -14.11
N LEU A 453 -12.56 -3.36 -13.35
CA LEU A 453 -13.75 -4.07 -13.85
C LEU A 453 -15.06 -3.52 -13.29
N ASN A 454 -14.98 -2.77 -12.18
CA ASN A 454 -16.12 -2.24 -11.43
C ASN A 454 -15.95 -0.73 -11.19
N ALA A 455 -15.33 -0.05 -12.15
CA ALA A 455 -15.02 1.37 -12.06
C ALA A 455 -16.32 2.19 -12.06
N ARG A 456 -16.30 3.37 -11.43
CA ARG A 456 -17.45 4.28 -11.37
C ARG A 456 -17.49 5.16 -12.62
N SER A 457 -17.53 4.51 -13.76
CA SER A 457 -17.51 5.18 -15.05
C SER A 457 -18.54 4.55 -15.98
N SER A 458 -19.09 5.36 -16.88
CA SER A 458 -19.88 4.86 -18.00
C SER A 458 -19.01 4.09 -18.99
N TYR A 459 -19.64 3.27 -19.82
CA TYR A 459 -18.95 2.72 -21.00
C TYR A 459 -18.74 3.81 -22.06
N PRO A 460 -17.66 3.72 -22.86
CA PRO A 460 -17.42 4.66 -23.95
C PRO A 460 -18.53 4.66 -25.00
N GLU A 461 -18.88 5.84 -25.49
CA GLU A 461 -19.75 6.04 -26.64
C GLU A 461 -19.02 5.66 -27.93
N GLU A 462 -19.69 4.94 -28.83
CA GLU A 462 -19.16 4.62 -30.15
C GLU A 462 -19.35 5.80 -31.10
N ILE A 463 -18.25 6.39 -31.58
CA ILE A 463 -18.28 7.50 -32.55
C ILE A 463 -18.26 6.95 -33.97
N ASN A 464 -17.31 6.06 -34.25
CA ASN A 464 -17.25 5.33 -35.50
C ASN A 464 -16.55 4.00 -35.32
N LEU A 465 -17.22 2.93 -35.75
CA LEU A 465 -16.65 1.59 -35.82
C LEU A 465 -16.23 1.31 -37.27
N ARG A 466 -14.92 1.22 -37.50
CA ARG A 466 -14.33 0.91 -38.82
C ARG A 466 -13.78 -0.51 -38.93
N TYR A 467 -13.63 -1.19 -37.79
CA TYR A 467 -13.08 -2.53 -37.76
C TYR A 467 -14.05 -3.55 -38.37
N ALA A 468 -13.59 -4.27 -39.39
CA ALA A 468 -14.40 -5.27 -40.10
C ALA A 468 -14.02 -6.73 -39.77
N GLY A 469 -12.92 -6.97 -39.04
CA GLY A 469 -12.52 -8.28 -38.55
C GLY A 469 -11.73 -9.14 -39.55
N SER A 470 -10.59 -9.66 -39.11
CA SER A 470 -9.86 -10.77 -39.73
C SER A 470 -9.15 -11.57 -38.64
N ALA A 471 -9.17 -12.92 -38.75
CA ALA A 471 -8.74 -13.84 -37.69
C ALA A 471 -7.29 -13.64 -37.22
N ASP A 472 -6.42 -13.08 -38.06
CA ASP A 472 -4.99 -12.89 -37.77
C ASP A 472 -4.61 -11.41 -37.56
N ASP A 473 -5.58 -10.57 -37.23
CA ASP A 473 -5.32 -9.16 -36.92
C ASP A 473 -4.65 -9.01 -35.56
N ILE A 474 -3.70 -8.07 -35.50
CA ILE A 474 -3.10 -7.58 -34.27
C ILE A 474 -3.71 -6.22 -33.99
N LEU A 475 -4.33 -6.08 -32.82
CA LEU A 475 -5.19 -4.94 -32.49
C LEU A 475 -4.55 -4.09 -31.41
N ALA A 476 -4.61 -2.77 -31.53
CA ALA A 476 -4.11 -1.86 -30.49
C ALA A 476 -5.26 -1.12 -29.82
N PHE A 477 -5.21 -1.02 -28.48
CA PHE A 477 -6.19 -0.37 -27.63
C PHE A 477 -5.51 0.73 -26.81
N ILE A 478 -6.01 1.96 -26.93
CA ILE A 478 -5.39 3.16 -26.37
C ILE A 478 -6.47 4.04 -25.74
N THR A 479 -6.21 4.56 -24.55
CA THR A 479 -6.95 5.72 -24.02
C THR A 479 -6.12 6.97 -24.27
N VAL A 480 -6.75 8.02 -24.77
CA VAL A 480 -6.04 9.24 -25.18
C VAL A 480 -6.71 10.49 -24.63
N PHE A 481 -5.89 11.45 -24.21
CA PHE A 481 -6.31 12.81 -23.91
C PHE A 481 -5.20 13.74 -24.38
N ASN A 482 -5.55 14.72 -25.21
CA ASN A 482 -4.64 15.75 -25.73
C ASN A 482 -3.29 15.18 -26.20
N GLY A 483 -3.36 14.35 -27.25
CA GLY A 483 -2.24 13.57 -27.76
C GLY A 483 -1.66 14.03 -29.09
N ILE A 484 -2.10 15.17 -29.64
CA ILE A 484 -1.88 15.49 -31.06
C ILE A 484 -0.39 15.49 -31.45
N GLU A 485 0.50 15.83 -30.52
CA GLU A 485 1.95 15.84 -30.74
C GLU A 485 2.58 14.44 -30.94
N TYR A 486 1.92 13.36 -30.49
CA TYR A 486 2.40 11.98 -30.61
C TYR A 486 1.77 11.21 -31.76
N LEU A 487 0.51 11.52 -32.10
CA LEU A 487 -0.34 10.58 -32.82
C LEU A 487 0.12 10.26 -34.25
N GLU A 488 0.70 11.22 -34.97
CA GLU A 488 1.23 10.96 -36.31
C GLU A 488 2.39 9.94 -36.26
N TRP A 489 3.36 10.17 -35.37
CA TRP A 489 4.48 9.27 -35.14
C TRP A 489 4.00 7.90 -34.63
N PHE A 490 3.09 7.89 -33.65
CA PHE A 490 2.58 6.67 -33.04
C PHE A 490 1.88 5.77 -34.08
N LEU A 491 0.97 6.33 -34.87
CA LEU A 491 0.24 5.57 -35.88
C LEU A 491 1.20 5.06 -36.96
N ASP A 492 2.11 5.89 -37.46
CA ASP A 492 3.12 5.47 -38.45
C ASP A 492 3.99 4.33 -37.92
N TYR A 493 4.46 4.42 -36.68
CA TYR A 493 5.26 3.38 -36.02
C TYR A 493 4.52 2.03 -35.96
N TYR A 494 3.30 2.02 -35.41
CA TYR A 494 2.55 0.77 -35.22
C TYR A 494 1.99 0.19 -36.53
N ARG A 495 1.65 1.03 -37.52
CA ARG A 495 1.30 0.56 -38.88
C ARG A 495 2.48 -0.17 -39.52
N LYS A 496 3.69 0.40 -39.43
CA LYS A 496 4.93 -0.25 -39.91
C LYS A 496 5.24 -1.53 -39.14
N LEU A 497 4.96 -1.56 -37.84
CA LEU A 497 5.18 -2.73 -36.99
C LEU A 497 4.23 -3.89 -37.34
N GLY A 498 3.06 -3.59 -37.94
CA GLY A 498 2.08 -4.56 -38.41
C GLY A 498 0.78 -4.61 -37.61
N VAL A 499 0.46 -3.56 -36.85
CA VAL A 499 -0.87 -3.40 -36.24
C VAL A 499 -1.90 -3.21 -37.35
N ALA A 500 -2.96 -4.03 -37.31
CA ALA A 500 -3.99 -4.05 -38.34
C ALA A 500 -5.08 -3.00 -38.11
N HIS A 501 -5.43 -2.74 -36.84
CA HIS A 501 -6.48 -1.79 -36.49
C HIS A 501 -6.27 -1.18 -35.11
N PHE A 502 -6.73 0.06 -34.94
CA PHE A 502 -6.61 0.81 -33.69
C PHE A 502 -7.99 1.11 -33.08
N PHE A 503 -8.11 0.87 -31.78
CA PHE A 503 -9.24 1.23 -30.95
C PHE A 503 -8.82 2.33 -29.99
N PHE A 504 -9.28 3.55 -30.24
CA PHE A 504 -9.03 4.70 -29.37
C PHE A 504 -10.26 5.01 -28.53
N CYS A 505 -10.06 5.22 -27.23
CA CYS A 505 -11.02 5.88 -26.36
C CYS A 505 -10.52 7.30 -26.06
N ASP A 506 -11.11 8.30 -26.72
CA ASP A 506 -10.84 9.71 -26.47
C ASP A 506 -11.51 10.17 -25.16
N ASN A 507 -10.72 10.72 -24.24
CA ASN A 507 -11.18 11.23 -22.95
C ASN A 507 -11.54 12.72 -22.98
N GLY A 508 -12.15 13.18 -24.06
CA GLY A 508 -12.56 14.58 -24.21
C GLY A 508 -11.42 15.50 -24.58
N SER A 509 -10.59 15.10 -25.55
CA SER A 509 -9.50 15.96 -26.04
C SER A 509 -10.03 17.25 -26.68
N ASN A 510 -9.24 18.31 -26.60
CA ASN A 510 -9.57 19.64 -27.11
C ASN A 510 -8.46 20.31 -27.94
N ASP A 511 -7.42 19.55 -28.28
CA ASP A 511 -6.22 19.99 -29.00
C ASP A 511 -6.20 19.59 -30.49
N GLY A 512 -7.32 19.05 -31.01
CA GLY A 512 -7.42 18.50 -32.36
C GLY A 512 -7.18 16.99 -32.47
N THR A 513 -6.82 16.33 -31.36
CA THR A 513 -6.66 14.85 -31.28
C THR A 513 -7.89 14.11 -31.79
N PHE A 514 -9.07 14.54 -31.35
CA PHE A 514 -10.31 13.87 -31.70
C PHE A 514 -10.57 13.88 -33.22
N GLU A 515 -10.48 15.05 -33.84
CA GLU A 515 -10.70 15.23 -35.28
C GLU A 515 -9.65 14.48 -36.10
N PHE A 516 -8.39 14.52 -35.66
CA PHE A 516 -7.30 13.78 -36.28
C PHE A 516 -7.60 12.28 -36.29
N LEU A 517 -7.92 11.67 -35.14
CA LEU A 517 -8.23 10.24 -35.02
C LEU A 517 -9.49 9.86 -35.79
N GLN A 518 -10.52 10.70 -35.76
CA GLN A 518 -11.75 10.46 -36.51
C GLN A 518 -11.50 10.41 -38.02
N SER A 519 -10.49 11.11 -38.54
CA SER A 519 -10.14 11.07 -39.97
C SER A 519 -9.36 9.82 -40.41
N GLN A 520 -8.80 9.03 -39.47
CA GLN A 520 -7.92 7.90 -39.81
C GLN A 520 -8.72 6.65 -40.26
N PRO A 521 -8.45 6.08 -41.45
CA PRO A 521 -9.27 5.01 -42.02
C PRO A 521 -9.22 3.67 -41.25
N ASP A 522 -8.16 3.45 -40.48
CA ASP A 522 -7.84 2.26 -39.69
C ASP A 522 -8.07 2.45 -38.17
N VAL A 523 -8.82 3.50 -37.80
CA VAL A 523 -9.19 3.80 -36.42
C VAL A 523 -10.69 3.60 -36.19
N SER A 524 -11.02 2.80 -35.19
CA SER A 524 -12.34 2.82 -34.53
C SER A 524 -12.25 3.74 -33.31
N LEU A 525 -13.04 4.80 -33.31
CA LEU A 525 -13.01 5.82 -32.27
C LEU A 525 -14.21 5.69 -31.35
N PHE A 526 -13.91 5.73 -30.07
CA PHE A 526 -14.85 5.80 -28.96
C PHE A 526 -14.55 7.06 -28.15
N ARG A 527 -15.54 7.54 -27.39
CA ARG A 527 -15.40 8.73 -26.56
C ARG A 527 -15.98 8.48 -25.16
N ASN A 528 -15.28 8.97 -24.14
CA ASN A 528 -15.84 9.10 -22.80
C ASN A 528 -15.24 10.32 -22.10
N SER A 529 -16.03 11.37 -21.87
CA SER A 529 -15.56 12.60 -21.20
C SER A 529 -15.72 12.56 -19.67
N GLY A 530 -16.02 11.40 -19.08
CA GLY A 530 -16.06 11.22 -17.63
C GLY A 530 -14.67 11.23 -17.00
N SER A 531 -14.60 11.17 -15.66
CA SER A 531 -13.33 11.12 -14.93
C SER A 531 -12.49 9.91 -15.34
N PHE A 532 -11.22 10.18 -15.64
CA PHE A 532 -10.22 9.20 -15.99
C PHE A 532 -9.76 8.43 -14.75
N ALA A 533 -9.60 9.10 -13.59
CA ALA A 533 -9.36 8.44 -12.32
C ALA A 533 -10.48 7.44 -11.99
N ALA A 534 -11.74 7.89 -12.09
CA ALA A 534 -12.91 7.07 -11.78
C ALA A 534 -13.12 5.89 -12.74
N SER A 535 -12.48 5.88 -13.92
CA SER A 535 -12.45 4.76 -14.87
C SER A 535 -11.27 3.80 -14.67
N ALA A 536 -10.62 3.87 -13.51
CA ALA A 536 -9.38 3.14 -13.22
C ALA A 536 -8.26 3.54 -14.18
N CYS A 537 -8.06 4.84 -14.38
CA CYS A 537 -7.12 5.40 -15.37
C CYS A 537 -7.36 4.84 -16.78
N GLY A 538 -8.63 4.80 -17.23
CA GLY A 538 -9.02 4.35 -18.57
C GLY A 538 -9.04 2.83 -18.77
N VAL A 539 -8.51 2.04 -17.83
CA VAL A 539 -8.43 0.57 -17.99
C VAL A 539 -9.81 -0.07 -18.03
N PHE A 540 -10.81 0.49 -17.36
CA PHE A 540 -12.19 0.02 -17.47
C PHE A 540 -12.72 0.08 -18.90
N TRP A 541 -12.44 1.18 -19.60
CA TRP A 541 -12.84 1.39 -20.99
C TRP A 541 -12.08 0.44 -21.92
N VAL A 542 -10.77 0.31 -21.73
CA VAL A 542 -9.95 -0.61 -22.53
C VAL A 542 -10.39 -2.06 -22.34
N ASN A 543 -10.63 -2.51 -21.10
CA ASN A 543 -11.16 -3.85 -20.82
C ASN A 543 -12.51 -4.08 -21.53
N HIS A 544 -13.41 -3.09 -21.55
CA HIS A 544 -14.67 -3.18 -22.27
C HIS A 544 -14.45 -3.39 -23.78
N LEU A 545 -13.58 -2.58 -24.39
CA LEU A 545 -13.28 -2.66 -25.82
C LEU A 545 -12.55 -3.96 -26.19
N MET A 546 -11.56 -4.39 -25.39
CA MET A 546 -10.84 -5.64 -25.61
C MET A 546 -11.76 -6.86 -25.48
N ARG A 547 -12.72 -6.85 -24.55
CA ARG A 547 -13.72 -7.94 -24.46
C ARG A 547 -14.67 -7.97 -25.66
N ARG A 548 -15.01 -6.80 -26.21
CA ARG A 548 -15.92 -6.69 -27.37
C ARG A 548 -15.25 -7.05 -28.70
N PHE A 549 -13.98 -6.67 -28.87
CA PHE A 549 -13.29 -6.75 -30.18
C PHE A 549 -11.99 -7.54 -30.18
N GLY A 550 -11.35 -7.73 -29.02
CA GLY A 550 -10.03 -8.35 -28.92
C GLY A 550 -10.04 -9.87 -28.78
N VAL A 551 -11.14 -10.48 -28.33
CA VAL A 551 -11.19 -11.92 -28.05
C VAL A 551 -10.75 -12.75 -29.26
N GLY A 552 -9.73 -13.58 -29.06
CA GLY A 552 -9.11 -14.42 -30.11
C GLY A 552 -7.90 -13.78 -30.79
N HIS A 553 -7.68 -12.47 -30.61
CA HIS A 553 -6.58 -11.72 -31.21
C HIS A 553 -5.43 -11.49 -30.24
N TRP A 554 -4.25 -11.24 -30.80
CA TRP A 554 -3.19 -10.56 -30.07
C TRP A 554 -3.54 -9.08 -29.96
N CYS A 555 -3.55 -8.57 -28.73
CA CYS A 555 -3.96 -7.22 -28.41
C CYS A 555 -2.83 -6.48 -27.70
N LEU A 556 -2.62 -5.24 -28.14
CA LEU A 556 -1.73 -4.27 -27.54
C LEU A 556 -2.52 -3.31 -26.66
N HIS A 557 -2.10 -3.11 -25.42
CA HIS A 557 -2.59 -2.05 -24.55
C HIS A 557 -1.44 -1.05 -24.32
N LEU A 558 -1.59 0.15 -24.89
CA LEU A 558 -0.51 1.11 -25.04
C LEU A 558 -0.95 2.51 -24.62
N ASP A 559 -0.02 3.29 -24.11
CA ASP A 559 -0.15 4.74 -24.00
C ASP A 559 0.39 5.41 -25.29
N MET A 560 -0.10 6.60 -25.64
CA MET A 560 0.25 7.28 -26.92
C MET A 560 1.73 7.65 -27.04
N ASP A 561 2.44 7.73 -25.92
CA ASP A 561 3.86 8.04 -25.79
C ASP A 561 4.74 6.77 -25.71
N GLU A 562 4.20 5.59 -26.02
CA GLU A 562 4.90 4.29 -25.90
C GLU A 562 5.13 3.58 -27.24
N ALA A 563 6.37 3.15 -27.50
CA ALA A 563 6.74 2.27 -28.62
C ALA A 563 7.15 0.86 -28.16
N LEU A 564 6.42 -0.16 -28.60
CA LEU A 564 6.76 -1.56 -28.36
C LEU A 564 7.99 -1.99 -29.16
N VAL A 565 9.00 -2.45 -28.44
CA VAL A 565 10.16 -3.10 -29.01
C VAL A 565 10.33 -4.53 -28.49
N PHE A 566 10.84 -5.42 -29.33
CA PHE A 566 11.07 -6.83 -29.01
C PHE A 566 12.38 -7.34 -29.64
N PRO A 567 12.97 -8.45 -29.14
CA PRO A 567 14.24 -8.96 -29.67
C PRO A 567 14.19 -9.29 -31.16
N GLY A 568 15.15 -8.78 -31.93
CA GLY A 568 15.26 -9.00 -33.38
C GLY A 568 14.46 -8.02 -34.24
N LEU A 569 13.77 -7.03 -33.64
CA LEU A 569 13.11 -5.97 -34.40
C LEU A 569 14.10 -5.18 -35.27
N ASP A 570 15.28 -4.85 -34.73
CA ASP A 570 16.41 -4.24 -35.44
C ASP A 570 16.98 -5.10 -36.58
N GLN A 571 16.70 -6.41 -36.54
CA GLN A 571 17.13 -7.38 -37.56
C GLN A 571 16.04 -7.62 -38.63
N GLY A 572 14.95 -6.85 -38.59
CA GLY A 572 13.87 -6.90 -39.57
C GLY A 572 12.74 -7.88 -39.24
N ARG A 573 12.70 -8.45 -38.02
CA ARG A 573 11.60 -9.32 -37.60
C ARG A 573 10.32 -8.51 -37.40
N SER A 574 9.22 -9.04 -37.92
CA SER A 574 7.89 -8.44 -37.83
C SER A 574 7.16 -8.85 -36.55
N LEU A 575 6.20 -8.03 -36.12
CA LEU A 575 5.32 -8.37 -34.99
C LEU A 575 4.46 -9.61 -35.28
N ARG A 576 4.16 -9.87 -36.55
CA ARG A 576 3.46 -11.07 -37.00
C ARG A 576 4.30 -12.33 -36.74
N GLU A 577 5.59 -12.33 -37.11
CA GLU A 577 6.49 -13.44 -36.79
C GLU A 577 6.63 -13.63 -35.27
N PHE A 578 6.64 -12.54 -34.51
CA PHE A 578 6.70 -12.61 -33.05
C PHE A 578 5.45 -13.26 -32.45
N THR A 579 4.25 -12.80 -32.81
CA THR A 579 2.99 -13.38 -32.34
C THR A 579 2.78 -14.83 -32.79
N GLN A 580 3.23 -15.19 -33.99
CA GLN A 580 3.24 -16.58 -34.46
C GLN A 580 4.15 -17.48 -33.62
N TYR A 581 5.34 -16.99 -33.27
CA TYR A 581 6.23 -17.71 -32.35
C TYR A 581 5.55 -17.93 -30.99
N LEU A 582 4.95 -16.88 -30.42
CA LEU A 582 4.25 -16.97 -29.14
C LEU A 582 3.14 -18.03 -29.18
N ASP A 583 2.33 -18.02 -30.24
CA ASP A 583 1.28 -19.02 -30.46
C ASP A 583 1.84 -20.44 -30.59
N SER A 584 2.87 -20.63 -31.41
CA SER A 584 3.49 -21.95 -31.61
C SER A 584 4.16 -22.50 -30.35
N SER A 585 4.56 -21.62 -29.43
CA SER A 585 5.20 -21.95 -28.16
C SER A 585 4.20 -22.07 -27.00
N GLY A 586 2.90 -21.87 -27.25
CA GLY A 586 1.86 -21.96 -26.22
C GLY A 586 1.80 -20.76 -25.27
N PHE A 587 2.44 -19.64 -25.61
CA PHE A 587 2.38 -18.41 -24.84
C PHE A 587 1.14 -17.59 -25.19
N ALA A 588 0.69 -16.77 -24.24
CA ALA A 588 -0.47 -15.90 -24.40
C ALA A 588 -0.27 -14.49 -23.85
N ALA A 589 0.90 -14.17 -23.29
CA ALA A 589 1.24 -12.81 -22.87
C ALA A 589 2.75 -12.61 -22.84
N THR A 590 3.20 -11.36 -22.95
CA THR A 590 4.61 -10.99 -22.75
C THR A 590 4.78 -10.18 -21.47
N SER A 591 5.84 -10.46 -20.72
CA SER A 591 6.32 -9.52 -19.70
C SER A 591 7.16 -8.45 -20.37
N GLY A 592 7.06 -7.20 -19.91
CA GLY A 592 7.92 -6.14 -20.36
C GLY A 592 8.25 -5.08 -19.32
N CYS A 593 9.15 -4.19 -19.71
CA CYS A 593 9.53 -3.01 -18.94
C CYS A 593 9.24 -1.75 -19.77
N MET A 594 8.62 -0.75 -19.15
CA MET A 594 8.60 0.61 -19.65
C MET A 594 9.98 1.21 -19.40
N ILE A 595 10.63 1.67 -20.47
CA ILE A 595 11.96 2.28 -20.44
C ILE A 595 11.80 3.71 -20.92
N ASP A 596 11.96 4.66 -20.01
CA ASP A 596 11.93 6.08 -20.36
C ASP A 596 13.09 6.39 -21.30
N ILE A 597 12.77 6.97 -22.46
CA ILE A 597 13.75 7.45 -23.44
C ILE A 597 13.70 8.97 -23.50
N TYR A 598 14.87 9.60 -23.44
CA TYR A 598 14.97 11.04 -23.21
C TYR A 598 16.14 11.70 -23.95
N PRO A 599 16.06 13.03 -24.22
CA PRO A 599 17.15 13.79 -24.82
C PRO A 599 18.29 14.03 -23.81
N ASP A 600 19.41 14.59 -24.28
CA ASP A 600 20.49 14.99 -23.37
C ASP A 600 20.03 16.07 -22.38
N ALA A 601 19.18 16.98 -22.87
CA ALA A 601 18.62 18.12 -22.15
C ALA A 601 17.13 18.29 -22.47
N LEU A 602 16.32 18.68 -21.48
CA LEU A 602 14.87 18.89 -21.65
C LEU A 602 14.54 20.02 -22.63
N ASP A 603 15.29 21.12 -22.54
CA ASP A 603 15.03 22.36 -23.26
C ASP A 603 16.04 22.52 -24.43
N ASP A 604 16.33 21.43 -25.15
CA ASP A 604 17.20 21.47 -26.35
C ASP A 604 16.41 21.91 -27.59
N ASP A 605 16.28 23.23 -27.76
CA ASP A 605 15.59 23.86 -28.89
C ASP A 605 16.29 23.63 -30.25
N THR A 606 17.46 22.96 -30.29
CA THR A 606 18.18 22.70 -31.54
C THR A 606 17.69 21.45 -32.27
N ALA A 607 16.92 20.58 -31.60
CA ALA A 607 16.40 19.36 -32.17
C ALA A 607 15.21 19.62 -33.12
N THR A 608 15.32 19.18 -34.37
CA THR A 608 14.22 19.26 -35.34
C THR A 608 13.21 18.11 -35.20
N ASN A 609 13.59 17.01 -34.57
CA ASN A 609 12.72 15.86 -34.28
C ASN A 609 12.95 15.39 -32.83
N ALA A 610 11.95 15.62 -31.97
CA ALA A 610 12.05 15.31 -30.54
C ALA A 610 12.12 13.78 -30.24
N PHE A 611 11.52 12.95 -31.09
CA PHE A 611 11.62 11.49 -31.00
C PHE A 611 13.05 11.01 -31.30
N GLU A 612 13.70 11.58 -32.32
CA GLU A 612 15.09 11.24 -32.65
C GLU A 612 16.09 11.83 -31.65
N ALA A 613 15.80 12.99 -31.07
CA ALA A 613 16.62 13.58 -30.02
C ALA A 613 16.60 12.74 -28.74
N SER A 614 15.46 12.10 -28.46
CA SER A 614 15.29 11.15 -27.36
C SER A 614 15.97 9.83 -27.68
N ARG A 615 17.23 9.71 -27.25
CA ARG A 615 18.11 8.56 -27.56
C ARG A 615 18.91 8.07 -26.37
N TYR A 616 18.65 8.60 -25.18
CA TYR A 616 19.28 8.15 -23.94
C TYR A 616 18.26 7.39 -23.10
N ILE A 617 18.75 6.33 -22.46
CA ILE A 617 18.02 5.53 -21.48
C ILE A 617 18.92 5.32 -20.27
N ASP A 618 18.33 5.19 -19.09
CA ASP A 618 19.06 4.70 -17.92
C ASP A 618 19.11 3.16 -17.95
N THR A 619 20.03 2.55 -17.21
CA THR A 619 20.25 1.09 -17.20
C THR A 619 20.14 0.47 -15.80
N ASP A 620 19.87 1.28 -14.78
CA ASP A 620 19.81 0.93 -13.36
C ASP A 620 18.44 0.39 -12.92
N TYR A 621 17.79 -0.39 -13.79
CA TYR A 621 16.51 -1.02 -13.47
C TYR A 621 16.70 -2.24 -12.56
N VAL A 622 15.86 -2.33 -11.53
CA VAL A 622 15.82 -3.48 -10.61
C VAL A 622 14.60 -4.31 -10.94
N TRP A 623 14.82 -5.60 -11.18
CA TRP A 623 13.78 -6.59 -11.43
C TRP A 623 13.63 -7.49 -10.21
N MET A 624 12.42 -7.58 -9.69
CA MET A 624 12.08 -8.50 -8.60
C MET A 624 10.92 -9.38 -9.03
N ARG A 625 10.90 -10.63 -8.56
CA ARG A 625 9.69 -11.44 -8.69
C ARG A 625 8.57 -10.88 -7.81
N ASN A 626 7.35 -11.00 -8.29
CA ASN A 626 6.15 -10.72 -7.49
C ASN A 626 5.05 -11.75 -7.78
N GLU A 627 3.96 -11.67 -7.02
CA GLU A 627 2.85 -12.62 -7.03
C GLU A 627 1.79 -12.34 -8.11
N LEU A 628 1.83 -11.18 -8.76
CA LEU A 628 0.81 -10.74 -9.73
C LEU A 628 1.35 -10.81 -11.16
N PRO A 629 0.62 -11.38 -12.14
CA PRO A 629 1.05 -11.42 -13.54
C PRO A 629 1.40 -10.02 -14.06
N PRO A 630 2.52 -9.83 -14.79
CA PRO A 630 3.40 -10.86 -15.39
C PRO A 630 4.53 -11.35 -14.46
N TYR A 631 4.31 -11.34 -13.14
CA TYR A 631 5.16 -11.94 -12.09
C TYR A 631 6.49 -11.25 -11.85
N HIS A 632 6.60 -9.99 -12.28
CA HIS A 632 7.74 -9.15 -12.02
C HIS A 632 7.32 -7.75 -11.58
N PHE A 633 8.05 -7.20 -10.62
CA PHE A 633 8.01 -5.81 -10.22
C PHE A 633 9.32 -5.16 -10.65
N VAL A 634 9.23 -4.23 -11.61
CA VAL A 634 10.38 -3.49 -12.13
C VAL A 634 10.31 -2.05 -11.62
N LYS A 635 11.45 -1.49 -11.24
CA LYS A 635 11.61 -0.08 -10.84
C LYS A 635 12.97 0.45 -11.30
N GLY A 636 13.16 1.77 -11.21
CA GLY A 636 14.42 2.43 -11.55
C GLY A 636 14.25 3.44 -12.69
N GLY A 637 15.32 3.65 -13.45
CA GLY A 637 15.32 4.57 -14.58
C GLY A 637 15.32 6.05 -14.18
N VAL A 638 15.26 6.92 -15.18
CA VAL A 638 15.38 8.37 -15.03
C VAL A 638 14.36 8.97 -14.08
N ARG A 639 13.11 8.50 -14.08
CA ARG A 639 12.09 8.97 -13.14
C ARG A 639 12.41 8.56 -11.70
N GLY A 640 12.88 7.33 -11.49
CA GLY A 640 13.36 6.88 -10.18
C GLY A 640 14.54 7.73 -9.69
N ARG A 641 15.55 7.93 -10.55
CA ARG A 641 16.74 8.74 -10.24
C ARG A 641 16.41 10.21 -9.93
N LEU A 642 15.53 10.84 -10.70
CA LEU A 642 15.24 12.28 -10.58
C LEU A 642 14.22 12.62 -9.49
N THR A 643 13.46 11.64 -9.01
CA THR A 643 12.43 11.86 -7.99
C THR A 643 12.69 11.09 -6.69
N GLY A 644 13.60 10.12 -6.71
CA GLY A 644 13.78 9.11 -5.67
C GLY A 644 12.60 8.13 -5.55
N ARG A 645 11.48 8.35 -6.23
CA ARG A 645 10.26 7.57 -6.02
C ARG A 645 10.35 6.19 -6.68
N SER A 646 9.75 5.20 -6.02
CA SER A 646 9.56 3.87 -6.58
C SER A 646 8.31 3.86 -7.43
N LEU A 647 8.49 3.79 -8.75
CA LEU A 647 7.42 3.70 -9.72
C LEU A 647 7.41 2.32 -10.35
N LEU A 648 6.23 1.80 -10.61
CA LEU A 648 6.08 0.54 -11.32
C LEU A 648 6.45 0.73 -12.80
N MET A 649 7.57 0.15 -13.20
CA MET A 649 8.06 0.12 -14.59
C MET A 649 7.64 -1.16 -15.32
N THR A 650 7.10 -2.16 -14.61
CA THR A 650 6.53 -3.37 -15.24
C THR A 650 5.46 -2.98 -16.25
N LYS A 651 5.42 -3.61 -17.42
CA LYS A 651 4.30 -3.53 -18.37
C LYS A 651 3.94 -4.92 -18.88
N ALA A 652 2.70 -5.11 -19.27
CA ALA A 652 2.24 -6.30 -19.98
C ALA A 652 1.51 -5.87 -21.26
N PRO A 653 2.24 -5.35 -22.27
CA PRO A 653 1.62 -4.62 -23.37
C PRO A 653 0.95 -5.54 -24.39
N LEU A 654 1.45 -6.76 -24.58
CA LEU A 654 0.98 -7.69 -25.62
C LEU A 654 0.37 -8.94 -24.96
N VAL A 655 -0.94 -9.11 -25.13
CA VAL A 655 -1.69 -10.25 -24.58
C VAL A 655 -2.59 -10.87 -25.66
N LYS A 656 -2.71 -12.20 -25.66
CA LYS A 656 -3.70 -12.91 -26.45
C LYS A 656 -5.02 -12.88 -25.68
N MET A 657 -5.93 -12.03 -26.13
CA MET A 657 -7.14 -11.74 -25.39
C MET A 657 -8.10 -12.94 -25.43
N ARG A 658 -8.57 -13.34 -24.26
CA ARG A 658 -9.59 -14.38 -24.06
C ARG A 658 -10.81 -13.77 -23.39
N ALA A 659 -11.93 -14.49 -23.39
CA ALA A 659 -13.16 -14.02 -22.74
C ALA A 659 -12.98 -13.82 -21.22
N ASP A 660 -12.07 -14.56 -20.60
CA ASP A 660 -11.73 -14.53 -19.18
C ASP A 660 -10.49 -13.67 -18.84
N THR A 661 -9.86 -13.05 -19.85
CA THR A 661 -8.71 -12.15 -19.64
C THR A 661 -9.18 -10.76 -19.22
N ALA A 662 -8.48 -10.15 -18.27
CA ALA A 662 -8.65 -8.74 -17.93
C ALA A 662 -7.37 -8.12 -17.35
N TYR A 663 -7.16 -6.83 -17.60
CA TYR A 663 -6.29 -6.01 -16.77
C TYR A 663 -6.99 -5.70 -15.44
N ILE A 664 -6.29 -5.85 -14.31
CA ILE A 664 -6.94 -5.90 -12.97
C ILE A 664 -6.87 -4.58 -12.18
N ALA A 665 -5.96 -3.68 -12.55
CA ALA A 665 -5.81 -2.38 -11.89
C ALA A 665 -5.29 -1.30 -12.86
N ASN A 666 -4.37 -1.69 -13.74
CA ASN A 666 -3.60 -0.82 -14.63
C ASN A 666 -3.12 -1.65 -15.84
N ASN A 667 -2.43 -1.04 -16.81
CA ASN A 667 -1.80 -1.76 -17.94
C ASN A 667 -0.51 -2.53 -17.56
N HIS A 668 -0.20 -2.65 -16.26
CA HIS A 668 0.96 -3.38 -15.74
C HIS A 668 0.61 -4.80 -15.30
N GLN A 669 -0.66 -5.07 -14.97
CA GLN A 669 -1.09 -6.33 -14.36
C GLN A 669 -2.40 -6.85 -14.98
N HIS A 670 -2.43 -8.16 -15.24
CA HIS A 670 -3.58 -8.85 -15.80
C HIS A 670 -3.86 -10.16 -15.07
N THR A 671 -5.00 -10.79 -15.36
CA THR A 671 -5.27 -12.19 -14.99
C THR A 671 -4.21 -13.12 -15.57
N HIS A 672 -3.92 -14.25 -14.92
CA HIS A 672 -2.89 -15.16 -15.43
C HIS A 672 -3.10 -15.57 -16.88
N LEU A 673 -2.01 -15.56 -17.64
CA LEU A 673 -1.86 -16.07 -19.00
C LEU A 673 -0.46 -16.70 -19.07
N PRO A 674 -0.23 -17.78 -19.85
CA PRO A 674 1.11 -18.30 -20.10
C PRO A 674 2.07 -17.19 -20.58
N ILE A 675 3.05 -16.84 -19.74
CA ILE A 675 3.98 -15.74 -19.99
C ILE A 675 5.13 -16.22 -20.88
N ALA A 676 5.45 -15.45 -21.91
CA ALA A 676 6.53 -15.72 -22.84
C ALA A 676 7.91 -15.83 -22.17
N ASP A 677 8.76 -16.69 -22.71
CA ASP A 677 10.17 -16.82 -22.34
C ASP A 677 11.01 -15.61 -22.79
N VAL A 678 10.55 -14.91 -23.83
CA VAL A 678 11.05 -13.62 -24.33
C VAL A 678 10.35 -12.45 -23.61
N THR A 679 11.10 -11.41 -23.24
CA THR A 679 10.51 -10.16 -22.74
C THR A 679 10.53 -9.07 -23.81
N VAL A 680 9.64 -8.09 -23.66
CA VAL A 680 9.53 -6.90 -24.52
C VAL A 680 9.86 -5.64 -23.73
N ALA A 681 10.00 -4.50 -24.41
CA ALA A 681 10.05 -3.21 -23.75
C ALA A 681 9.10 -2.21 -24.41
N LEU A 682 8.65 -1.22 -23.64
CA LEU A 682 7.99 -0.03 -24.15
C LEU A 682 8.95 1.15 -24.01
N LEU A 683 9.44 1.70 -25.12
CA LEU A 683 10.17 2.96 -25.10
C LEU A 683 9.16 4.08 -24.85
N HIS A 684 9.32 4.78 -23.72
CA HIS A 684 8.35 5.76 -23.24
C HIS A 684 8.90 7.17 -23.41
N TYR A 685 8.33 7.91 -24.36
CA TYR A 685 8.76 9.23 -24.82
C TYR A 685 8.19 10.35 -23.92
N LYS A 686 8.36 10.22 -22.60
CA LYS A 686 7.71 11.14 -21.65
C LYS A 686 8.18 12.58 -21.75
N PHE A 687 9.45 12.76 -22.11
CA PHE A 687 10.21 14.01 -21.99
C PHE A 687 10.29 14.82 -23.29
N ILE A 688 9.37 14.60 -24.24
CA ILE A 688 9.35 15.35 -25.51
C ILE A 688 8.33 16.48 -25.51
N GLY A 689 8.48 17.45 -26.41
CA GLY A 689 7.48 18.50 -26.63
C GLY A 689 7.18 19.33 -25.39
N ALA A 690 5.90 19.66 -25.18
CA ALA A 690 5.43 20.52 -24.08
C ALA A 690 5.36 19.82 -22.71
N PHE A 691 6.42 19.08 -22.32
CA PHE A 691 6.46 18.25 -21.10
C PHE A 691 6.02 19.01 -19.84
N ARG A 692 6.53 20.23 -19.65
CA ARG A 692 6.23 21.06 -18.48
C ARG A 692 4.75 21.42 -18.40
N ASP A 693 4.14 21.73 -19.55
CA ASP A 693 2.73 22.09 -19.63
C ASP A 693 1.84 20.87 -19.37
N ARG A 694 2.20 19.70 -19.91
CA ARG A 694 1.51 18.42 -19.60
C ARG A 694 1.60 18.05 -18.12
N VAL A 695 2.75 18.27 -17.48
CA VAL A 695 2.89 18.06 -16.03
C VAL A 695 1.99 19.01 -15.25
N ALA A 696 1.92 20.29 -15.63
CA ALA A 696 1.05 21.26 -14.99
C ALA A 696 -0.43 20.89 -15.17
N GLU A 697 -0.85 20.50 -16.37
CA GLU A 697 -2.21 20.05 -16.67
C GLU A 697 -2.58 18.79 -15.87
N ALA A 698 -1.68 17.81 -15.79
CA ALA A 698 -1.91 16.59 -15.03
C ALA A 698 -2.08 16.86 -13.52
N VAL A 699 -1.32 17.81 -12.96
CA VAL A 699 -1.46 18.24 -11.56
C VAL A 699 -2.77 18.99 -11.32
N ASP A 700 -3.14 19.91 -12.22
CA ASP A 700 -4.36 20.70 -12.12
C ASP A 700 -5.62 19.82 -12.18
N ARG A 701 -5.64 18.85 -13.10
CA ARG A 701 -6.77 17.93 -13.28
C ARG A 701 -6.93 16.91 -12.16
N GLN A 702 -5.84 16.48 -11.52
CA GLN A 702 -5.84 15.44 -10.49
C GLN A 702 -6.43 14.08 -10.93
N GLU A 703 -6.50 13.84 -12.24
CA GLU A 703 -7.15 12.65 -12.84
C GLU A 703 -6.24 11.42 -12.89
N HIS A 704 -4.95 11.56 -12.53
CA HIS A 704 -4.01 10.43 -12.47
C HIS A 704 -3.98 9.80 -11.08
N PHE A 705 -3.40 8.60 -10.99
CA PHE A 705 -3.30 7.79 -9.77
C PHE A 705 -3.00 8.62 -8.51
N GLN A 706 -3.83 8.44 -7.48
CA GLN A 706 -3.81 9.14 -6.20
C GLN A 706 -3.74 10.67 -6.36
N GLY A 707 -4.63 11.26 -7.15
CA GLY A 707 -4.71 12.71 -7.33
C GLY A 707 -3.47 13.30 -8.01
N ALA A 708 -2.89 12.59 -8.96
CA ALA A 708 -1.67 12.97 -9.67
C ALA A 708 -0.43 13.11 -8.75
N ARG A 709 -0.37 12.32 -7.66
CA ARG A 709 0.75 12.27 -6.69
C ARG A 709 2.12 12.30 -7.36
N PHE A 710 2.32 11.49 -8.40
CA PHE A 710 3.60 11.44 -9.10
C PHE A 710 3.90 12.71 -9.91
N TYR A 711 2.90 13.26 -10.59
CA TYR A 711 3.07 14.50 -11.36
C TYR A 711 3.38 15.70 -10.47
N ARG A 712 2.87 15.74 -9.23
CA ARG A 712 3.28 16.77 -8.24
C ARG A 712 4.77 16.68 -7.92
N VAL A 713 5.30 15.46 -7.77
CA VAL A 713 6.75 15.25 -7.55
C VAL A 713 7.55 15.67 -8.77
N LEU A 714 7.10 15.31 -9.99
CA LEU A 714 7.72 15.81 -11.22
C LEU A 714 7.68 17.34 -11.28
N GLN A 715 6.55 17.97 -10.98
CA GLN A 715 6.41 19.42 -10.97
C GLN A 715 7.37 20.06 -9.96
N ALA A 716 7.58 19.46 -8.78
CA ALA A 716 8.57 19.95 -7.82
C ALA A 716 10.01 19.79 -8.33
N SER A 717 10.36 18.64 -8.92
CA SER A 717 11.70 18.37 -9.46
C SER A 717 12.03 19.19 -10.72
N PHE A 718 11.03 19.49 -11.55
CA PHE A 718 11.22 20.12 -12.86
C PHE A 718 10.66 21.54 -12.95
N GLY A 719 9.78 21.99 -12.04
CA GLY A 719 9.06 23.26 -12.14
C GLY A 719 9.89 24.52 -11.88
N GLN A 720 11.08 24.39 -11.29
CA GLN A 720 12.01 25.52 -11.18
C GLN A 720 12.70 25.75 -12.53
N LYS A 721 12.55 26.97 -13.08
CA LYS A 721 13.10 27.40 -14.39
C LYS A 721 14.61 27.24 -14.58
N ASN A 722 15.39 26.82 -13.57
CA ASN A 722 16.85 26.96 -13.57
C ASN A 722 17.70 25.73 -13.15
N THR A 723 17.15 24.56 -12.83
CA THR A 723 17.95 23.51 -12.14
C THR A 723 18.20 22.21 -12.90
N VAL A 724 17.37 21.78 -13.86
CA VAL A 724 17.65 20.55 -14.63
C VAL A 724 17.72 20.86 -16.13
N ARG A 725 18.90 21.34 -16.57
CA ARG A 725 19.19 21.42 -18.00
C ARG A 725 19.61 20.08 -18.59
N LYS A 726 20.29 19.22 -17.82
CA LYS A 726 20.81 17.95 -18.31
C LYS A 726 20.05 16.79 -17.66
N LEU A 727 19.46 15.93 -18.48
CA LEU A 727 18.78 14.71 -18.02
C LEU A 727 19.76 13.55 -17.85
N THR A 728 20.82 13.50 -18.67
CA THR A 728 21.79 12.40 -18.66
C THR A 728 22.70 12.41 -17.44
N SER A 729 23.07 11.22 -16.99
CA SER A 729 24.01 10.95 -15.89
C SER A 729 24.91 9.76 -16.24
N ASP A 730 25.76 9.32 -15.31
CA ASP A 730 26.66 8.18 -15.51
C ASP A 730 25.92 6.85 -15.78
N SER A 731 24.67 6.75 -15.33
CA SER A 731 23.73 5.64 -15.60
C SER A 731 23.16 5.64 -17.01
N SER A 732 23.27 6.76 -17.73
CA SER A 732 22.62 6.95 -19.02
C SER A 732 23.47 6.37 -20.15
N LYS A 733 22.84 5.56 -21.00
CA LYS A 733 23.42 4.96 -22.21
C LYS A 733 22.65 5.43 -23.43
N ARG A 734 23.36 5.57 -24.55
CA ARG A 734 22.73 5.84 -25.83
C ARG A 734 22.05 4.56 -26.34
N TYR A 735 20.77 4.64 -26.64
CA TYR A 735 19.99 3.62 -27.31
C TYR A 735 20.02 3.85 -28.82
N SER A 736 20.31 2.80 -29.60
CA SER A 736 20.26 2.83 -31.06
C SER A 736 19.42 1.69 -31.62
N THR A 737 19.46 0.51 -31.01
CA THR A 737 18.78 -0.69 -31.52
C THR A 737 18.24 -1.56 -30.39
N THR A 738 17.32 -2.48 -30.71
CA THR A 738 16.82 -3.47 -29.74
C THR A 738 17.89 -4.39 -29.19
N SER A 739 18.98 -4.62 -29.92
CA SER A 739 20.16 -5.34 -29.43
C SER A 739 20.81 -4.64 -28.22
N ASP A 740 20.76 -3.30 -28.13
CA ASP A 740 21.29 -2.56 -26.98
C ASP A 740 20.54 -2.91 -25.69
N LEU A 741 19.21 -3.03 -25.74
CA LEU A 741 18.41 -3.38 -24.56
C LEU A 741 18.71 -4.79 -24.04
N ILE A 742 19.03 -5.72 -24.96
CA ILE A 742 19.46 -7.07 -24.59
C ILE A 742 20.84 -7.00 -23.91
N ASN A 743 21.78 -6.26 -24.51
CA ASN A 743 23.13 -6.08 -23.96
C ASN A 743 23.13 -5.39 -22.59
N PHE A 744 22.18 -4.48 -22.35
CA PHE A 744 22.00 -3.82 -21.06
C PHE A 744 21.18 -4.64 -20.05
N GLY A 745 20.66 -5.82 -20.43
CA GLY A 745 19.85 -6.66 -19.55
C GLY A 745 18.43 -6.13 -19.28
N LEU A 746 17.95 -5.17 -20.09
CA LEU A 746 16.61 -4.59 -19.99
C LEU A 746 15.56 -5.35 -20.81
N MET A 747 16.01 -6.26 -21.68
CA MET A 747 15.17 -7.13 -22.50
C MET A 747 15.82 -8.51 -22.61
N ARG A 748 15.03 -9.58 -22.61
CA ARG A 748 15.50 -10.97 -22.64
C ARG A 748 15.00 -11.67 -23.89
N THR A 749 15.88 -12.43 -24.53
CA THR A 749 15.57 -13.32 -25.65
C THR A 749 15.65 -14.79 -25.21
N SER A 750 15.23 -15.73 -26.05
CA SER A 750 15.36 -17.18 -25.82
C SER A 750 16.00 -17.89 -27.01
N ASP A 751 16.57 -19.07 -26.76
CA ASP A 751 17.15 -19.92 -27.81
C ASP A 751 16.10 -20.38 -28.83
N SER A 752 14.86 -20.62 -28.38
CA SER A 752 13.75 -20.96 -29.25
C SER A 752 13.43 -19.80 -30.20
N TRP A 753 13.42 -18.56 -29.72
CA TRP A 753 13.16 -17.38 -30.54
C TRP A 753 14.30 -17.07 -31.51
N THR A 754 15.55 -17.18 -31.06
CA THR A 754 16.74 -16.91 -31.90
C THR A 754 17.00 -18.04 -32.91
N GLY A 755 16.70 -19.28 -32.54
CA GLY A 755 16.90 -20.48 -33.36
C GLY A 755 15.92 -20.63 -34.54
N ILE A 756 14.85 -19.84 -34.59
CA ILE A 756 14.01 -19.66 -35.81
C ILE A 756 14.86 -19.12 -36.98
N VAL A 757 16.03 -18.56 -36.69
CA VAL A 757 17.06 -18.25 -37.69
C VAL A 757 17.90 -19.49 -38.01
N ARG A 758 17.34 -20.41 -38.81
CA ARG A 758 18.11 -21.32 -39.68
C ARG A 758 17.39 -21.60 -40.99
#